data_AF-A0A157Z5R9-F1
#
_entry.id   AF-A0A157Z5R9-F1
#
_cell.length_a   1.000
_cell.length_b   1.000
_cell.length_c   1.000
_cell.angle_alpha   90.00
_cell.angle_beta   90.00
_cell.angle_gamma   90.00
#
_symmetry.space_group_name_H-M   'P 1'
#
loop_
_entity.id
_entity.type
_entity.pdbx_description
1 polymer ?
#
loop_
_entity_poly.entity_id
_entity_poly.type
_entity_poly.pdbx_seq_one_letter_code
_entity_poly.pdbx_strand_id
1 'polypeptide(L)'
;MQQAFDVLLSQDTTLCEILNKISSAGVRMGVFGGWARDRLIEVPRGTKVSSRDIDFVVDSERPIAEFFPAGYRENPFGGVGIIGKVMPLEAWNLHNTFLFKLRKEQASFAALPATADYDVNAILFFPSQCNEKSSLLDVGAGNALKSGRLDFMADEVAQPKIQAARAVILATKLELQPSEAVCDFVQDVCEEGDAAKEVQTAVDTYCPPELRSRAQRLLSDIRQGSMGGRPKTEFFFHCWGVFEGGGVRAAAHAGAYAAAKRAGVTFGRVAGTSGGSIVAALVAAGAPPSYLRRHLQELDFSPLLDKPSKMDTFFEKKLPLWARALRLVTWGNVRKAADVATYGGLHGSKRLGDWIEQRLVELVRPENSTNKKPVLFSELPIPLYVVATDFSNGQPKVWSHATTGEESVALAVRHSCTIPFFFQPARAGSSIFLDGGAVANLPAYVLNKQSGTLGERDVLSRILAFRLLEDDTGSKPVRDLLDFGRRLSAAIIDSASEIQLQLQPNVYPVQIKTGSIKSTDFDGVNVDSKRFLYGRGVKGAREFFEKERLTALRGDATAQEFQGFDEKMLLLVRQMRSCKGTFLAIGPDTYWLDHVFPSLLLLARRGVAFTAVVTPISWLNPKFAQQEARRRQLLGLLGAVVTETSERLPFMGFAFDLGTNRASTILTYLPEDARTNSRYEDEKVRLYTADSDPVVLEMLAEQVSAHTTAAVPSSLKLEYASCAEQKLIDRLRRVSAYARASISIQSVQVTRDILVMQKQIKEFKALQIRSFMSDLSDHGRNFFGSTQVQLASGRSSIVTPPVFEKHSGALVLIEGNTRLYHCFTNGIDEVEAVVIEGVTDSLPSDGRFSLGNLRLVSSTISIPNNYQNYKESEYRHIERAVHESYD
;
A
#
# COMPACT_ATOMS: atom_id res chain seq x y z
N MET A 1 -15.63 41.34 -13.78
CA MET A 1 -14.15 41.37 -13.91
C MET A 1 -13.64 42.74 -14.31
N GLN A 2 -14.01 43.30 -15.47
CA GLN A 2 -13.55 44.64 -15.91
C GLN A 2 -13.72 45.72 -14.83
N GLN A 3 -14.91 45.86 -14.25
CA GLN A 3 -15.14 46.82 -13.17
C GLN A 3 -14.18 46.64 -11.97
N ALA A 4 -13.89 45.40 -11.59
CA ALA A 4 -12.94 45.12 -10.51
C ALA A 4 -11.49 45.44 -10.91
N PHE A 5 -11.15 45.26 -12.19
CA PHE A 5 -9.85 45.64 -12.74
C PHE A 5 -9.68 47.17 -12.78
N ASP A 6 -10.73 47.90 -13.17
CA ASP A 6 -10.74 49.37 -13.17
C ASP A 6 -10.55 49.93 -11.75
N VAL A 7 -11.19 49.31 -10.76
CA VAL A 7 -11.00 49.65 -9.34
C VAL A 7 -9.55 49.40 -8.91
N LEU A 8 -8.98 48.24 -9.25
CA LEU A 8 -7.58 47.93 -8.94
C LEU A 8 -6.63 48.96 -9.58
N LEU A 9 -6.87 49.30 -10.85
CA LEU A 9 -6.08 50.28 -11.60
C LEU A 9 -6.13 51.68 -10.96
N SER A 10 -7.30 52.08 -10.46
CA SER A 10 -7.45 53.36 -9.77
C SER A 10 -6.70 53.44 -8.43
N GLN A 11 -6.37 52.29 -7.84
CA GLN A 11 -5.73 52.17 -6.53
C GLN A 11 -4.22 51.92 -6.62
N ASP A 12 -3.74 51.37 -7.75
CA ASP A 12 -2.35 50.98 -7.96
C ASP A 12 -1.70 51.77 -9.11
N THR A 13 -0.95 52.81 -8.74
CA THR A 13 -0.26 53.70 -9.71
C THR A 13 0.81 52.96 -10.51
N THR A 14 1.49 51.99 -9.91
CA THR A 14 2.53 51.18 -10.57
C THR A 14 1.90 50.33 -11.68
N LEU A 15 0.76 49.70 -11.40
CA LEU A 15 0.02 48.96 -12.41
C LEU A 15 -0.44 49.87 -13.57
N CYS A 16 -0.88 51.09 -13.26
CA CYS A 16 -1.28 52.06 -14.27
C CYS A 16 -0.13 52.43 -15.21
N GLU A 17 1.06 52.69 -14.67
CA GLU A 17 2.25 52.97 -15.47
C GLU A 17 2.63 51.80 -16.39
N ILE A 18 2.61 50.57 -15.88
CA ILE A 18 2.93 49.36 -16.66
C ILE A 18 1.94 49.20 -17.82
N LEU A 19 0.63 49.32 -17.56
CA LEU A 19 -0.39 49.15 -18.59
C LEU A 19 -0.35 50.26 -19.65
N ASN A 20 -0.04 51.50 -19.26
CA ASN A 20 0.13 52.60 -20.22
C ASN A 20 1.28 52.32 -21.20
N LYS A 21 2.40 51.77 -20.72
CA LYS A 21 3.53 51.36 -21.58
C LYS A 21 3.15 50.21 -22.52
N ILE A 22 2.46 49.19 -22.01
CA ILE A 22 1.99 48.04 -22.80
C ILE A 22 1.01 48.51 -23.88
N SER A 23 0.02 49.32 -23.51
CA SER A 23 -0.99 49.87 -24.42
C SER A 23 -0.34 50.75 -25.51
N SER A 24 0.61 51.61 -25.14
CA SER A 24 1.35 52.46 -26.08
C SER A 24 2.22 51.67 -27.07
N ALA A 25 2.66 50.47 -26.70
CA ALA A 25 3.40 49.58 -27.59
C ALA A 25 2.50 48.81 -28.56
N GLY A 26 1.17 48.90 -28.43
CA GLY A 26 0.21 48.25 -29.32
C GLY A 26 0.21 46.72 -29.20
N VAL A 27 0.70 46.18 -28.07
CA VAL A 27 0.77 44.73 -27.83
C VAL A 27 -0.39 44.25 -26.97
N ARG A 28 -0.81 43.01 -27.18
CA ARG A 28 -1.91 42.40 -26.42
C ARG A 28 -1.44 41.88 -25.08
N MET A 29 -2.34 41.94 -24.10
CA MET A 29 -2.06 41.50 -22.73
C MET A 29 -3.29 40.84 -22.09
N GLY A 30 -3.06 39.77 -21.33
CA GLY A 30 -4.09 39.08 -20.56
C GLY A 30 -3.67 38.83 -19.11
N VAL A 31 -4.66 38.83 -18.21
CA VAL A 31 -4.53 38.46 -16.79
C VAL A 31 -4.79 36.96 -16.65
N PHE A 32 -3.77 36.18 -16.29
CA PHE A 32 -3.82 34.73 -16.31
C PHE A 32 -4.06 34.13 -14.91
N GLY A 33 -4.91 33.11 -14.81
CA GLY A 33 -5.03 32.28 -13.62
C GLY A 33 -5.63 32.97 -12.39
N GLY A 34 -4.82 33.20 -11.36
CA GLY A 34 -5.27 33.37 -9.97
C GLY A 34 -6.22 34.53 -9.72
N TRP A 35 -5.89 35.72 -10.20
CA TRP A 35 -6.75 36.90 -10.03
C TRP A 35 -8.06 36.76 -10.80
N ALA A 36 -8.00 36.29 -12.05
CA ALA A 36 -9.19 36.09 -12.88
C ALA A 36 -10.12 35.02 -12.28
N ARG A 37 -9.56 33.89 -11.81
CA ARG A 37 -10.29 32.86 -11.07
C ARG A 37 -10.98 33.42 -9.83
N ASP A 38 -10.27 34.16 -8.99
CA ASP A 38 -10.84 34.69 -7.76
C ASP A 38 -12.02 35.63 -8.05
N ARG A 39 -11.93 36.49 -9.07
CA ARG A 39 -13.05 37.34 -9.51
C ARG A 39 -14.21 36.52 -10.09
N LEU A 40 -13.95 35.38 -10.74
CA LEU A 40 -15.01 34.51 -11.26
C LEU A 40 -15.83 33.91 -10.12
N ILE A 41 -15.17 33.53 -9.02
CA ILE A 41 -15.78 32.86 -7.85
C ILE A 41 -16.66 33.80 -7.03
N GLU A 42 -16.37 35.09 -7.03
CA GLU A 42 -17.19 36.10 -6.33
C GLU A 42 -18.62 36.16 -6.88
N VAL A 43 -18.81 35.85 -8.17
CA VAL A 43 -20.12 35.90 -8.84
C VAL A 43 -21.10 34.88 -8.23
N PRO A 44 -20.80 33.57 -8.16
CA PRO A 44 -21.68 32.60 -7.51
C PRO A 44 -21.71 32.71 -5.99
N ARG A 45 -20.64 33.18 -5.32
CA ARG A 45 -20.56 33.22 -3.84
C ARG A 45 -21.14 34.48 -3.21
N GLY A 46 -21.21 35.58 -3.95
CA GLY A 46 -21.63 36.89 -3.40
C GLY A 46 -20.68 37.50 -2.37
N THR A 47 -19.53 36.87 -2.11
CA THR A 47 -18.51 37.33 -1.17
C THR A 47 -17.20 37.63 -1.88
N LYS A 48 -16.48 38.67 -1.44
CA LYS A 48 -15.18 39.03 -2.00
C LYS A 48 -14.10 38.00 -1.62
N VAL A 49 -13.26 37.65 -2.57
CA VAL A 49 -12.14 36.70 -2.37
C VAL A 49 -10.83 37.47 -2.48
N SER A 50 -9.95 37.35 -1.47
CA SER A 50 -8.62 37.97 -1.57
C SER A 50 -7.75 37.25 -2.61
N SER A 51 -7.13 38.03 -3.50
CA SER A 51 -6.13 37.57 -4.47
C SER A 51 -4.73 37.84 -3.94
N ARG A 52 -3.83 36.88 -4.10
CA ARG A 52 -2.44 36.96 -3.60
C ARG A 52 -1.62 37.94 -4.42
N ASP A 53 -1.79 37.87 -5.73
CA ASP A 53 -1.02 38.50 -6.78
C ASP A 53 -1.90 38.65 -8.03
N ILE A 54 -1.35 39.34 -9.02
CA ILE A 54 -1.93 39.42 -10.36
C ILE A 54 -0.84 39.14 -11.40
N ASP A 55 -1.13 38.14 -12.24
CA ASP A 55 -0.21 37.61 -13.24
C ASP A 55 -0.62 38.09 -14.63
N PHE A 56 0.31 38.71 -15.35
CA PHE A 56 0.08 39.26 -16.68
C PHE A 56 0.91 38.55 -17.75
N VAL A 57 0.30 38.25 -18.88
CA VAL A 57 0.99 37.69 -20.03
C VAL A 57 0.89 38.65 -21.20
N VAL A 58 2.04 39.03 -21.74
CA VAL A 58 2.15 40.01 -22.83
C VAL A 58 2.65 39.34 -24.09
N ASP A 59 1.93 39.53 -25.19
CA ASP A 59 2.31 39.01 -26.51
C ASP A 59 3.23 40.04 -27.20
N SER A 60 4.52 39.94 -26.88
CA SER A 60 5.54 40.90 -27.30
C SER A 60 6.87 40.20 -27.51
N GLU A 61 7.58 40.60 -28.57
CA GLU A 61 8.99 40.25 -28.83
C GLU A 61 9.96 41.08 -27.96
N ARG A 62 9.53 42.25 -27.49
CA ARG A 62 10.33 43.07 -26.55
C ARG A 62 10.41 42.39 -25.18
N PRO A 63 11.57 42.40 -24.50
CA PRO A 63 11.70 41.89 -23.14
C PRO A 63 10.66 42.49 -22.19
N ILE A 64 9.99 41.65 -21.39
CA ILE A 64 8.94 42.10 -20.45
C ILE A 64 9.42 43.20 -19.48
N ALA A 65 10.71 43.19 -19.14
CA ALA A 65 11.35 44.18 -18.28
C ALA A 65 11.21 45.63 -18.77
N GLU A 66 11.13 45.87 -20.09
CA GLU A 66 11.00 47.23 -20.64
C GLU A 66 9.69 47.92 -20.25
N PHE A 67 8.65 47.13 -19.96
CA PHE A 67 7.35 47.64 -19.54
C PHE A 67 7.29 47.97 -18.05
N PHE A 68 8.30 47.57 -17.26
CA PHE A 68 8.32 47.77 -15.81
C PHE A 68 9.11 49.02 -15.42
N PRO A 69 8.78 49.67 -14.29
CA PRO A 69 9.63 50.70 -13.70
C PRO A 69 10.88 50.08 -13.05
N ALA A 70 11.88 50.90 -12.70
CA ALA A 70 13.07 50.43 -12.00
C ALA A 70 12.72 49.75 -10.66
N GLY A 71 13.49 48.72 -10.28
CA GLY A 71 13.27 47.97 -9.03
C GLY A 71 12.43 46.69 -9.15
N TYR A 72 12.10 46.26 -10.37
CA TYR A 72 11.57 44.92 -10.62
C TYR A 72 12.60 43.83 -10.29
N ARG A 73 12.12 42.61 -10.04
CA ARG A 73 12.93 41.40 -9.86
C ARG A 73 12.61 40.39 -10.94
N GLU A 74 13.63 39.76 -11.51
CA GLU A 74 13.43 38.63 -12.41
C GLU A 74 12.97 37.41 -11.61
N ASN A 75 12.00 36.67 -12.14
CA ASN A 75 11.55 35.41 -11.56
C ASN A 75 12.24 34.21 -12.25
N PRO A 76 12.31 33.03 -11.61
CA PRO A 76 13.00 31.85 -12.15
C PRO A 76 12.41 31.29 -13.45
N PHE A 77 11.22 31.77 -13.85
CA PHE A 77 10.51 31.30 -15.04
C PHE A 77 10.65 32.26 -16.24
N GLY A 78 11.54 33.25 -16.14
CA GLY A 78 11.82 34.21 -17.22
C GLY A 78 10.81 35.36 -17.32
N GLY A 79 10.07 35.61 -16.24
CA GLY A 79 9.23 36.79 -16.05
C GLY A 79 9.87 37.82 -15.12
N VAL A 80 9.14 38.91 -14.87
CA VAL A 80 9.51 39.99 -13.95
C VAL A 80 8.39 40.24 -12.96
N GLY A 81 8.73 40.66 -11.74
CA GLY A 81 7.77 41.00 -10.70
C GLY A 81 8.15 42.28 -9.96
N ILE A 82 7.14 43.02 -9.50
CA ILE A 82 7.29 44.19 -8.64
C ILE A 82 6.20 44.20 -7.56
N ILE A 83 6.54 44.69 -6.37
CA ILE A 83 5.54 44.88 -5.31
C ILE A 83 4.73 46.13 -5.65
N GLY A 84 3.47 45.93 -6.08
CA GLY A 84 2.52 47.02 -6.29
C GLY A 84 2.02 47.62 -4.98
N LYS A 85 1.25 48.71 -5.08
CA LYS A 85 0.66 49.38 -3.92
C LYS A 85 -0.47 48.56 -3.30
N VAL A 86 -1.21 47.82 -4.12
CA VAL A 86 -2.35 46.99 -3.69
C VAL A 86 -1.95 45.54 -3.54
N MET A 87 -1.20 44.99 -4.50
CA MET A 87 -0.74 43.60 -4.48
C MET A 87 0.53 43.43 -5.34
N PRO A 88 1.30 42.34 -5.15
CA PRO A 88 2.36 41.97 -6.08
C PRO A 88 1.87 41.82 -7.52
N LEU A 89 2.67 42.34 -8.45
CA LEU A 89 2.42 42.30 -9.89
C LEU A 89 3.50 41.44 -10.55
N GLU A 90 3.11 40.42 -11.30
CA GLU A 90 4.04 39.59 -12.07
C GLU A 90 3.68 39.58 -13.56
N ALA A 91 4.69 39.52 -14.43
CA ALA A 91 4.46 39.42 -15.86
C ALA A 91 5.54 38.64 -16.60
N TRP A 92 5.16 38.02 -17.73
CA TRP A 92 6.11 37.41 -18.67
C TRP A 92 5.63 37.55 -20.12
N ASN A 93 6.57 37.41 -21.06
CA ASN A 93 6.23 37.32 -22.48
C ASN A 93 5.54 35.97 -22.78
N LEU A 94 4.49 35.96 -23.61
CA LEU A 94 3.74 34.76 -23.96
C LEU A 94 4.62 33.60 -24.45
N HIS A 95 5.59 33.90 -25.32
CA HIS A 95 6.56 32.93 -25.88
C HIS A 95 7.53 32.37 -24.83
N ASN A 96 7.62 33.00 -23.65
CA ASN A 96 8.46 32.56 -22.55
C ASN A 96 7.76 31.59 -21.58
N THR A 97 6.47 31.29 -21.78
CA THR A 97 5.73 30.33 -20.95
C THR A 97 6.44 28.97 -20.91
N PHE A 98 6.69 28.47 -19.70
CA PHE A 98 7.52 27.28 -19.45
C PHE A 98 7.12 26.06 -20.29
N LEU A 99 5.83 25.70 -20.32
CA LEU A 99 5.37 24.51 -21.04
C LEU A 99 5.48 24.65 -22.57
N PHE A 100 5.26 25.84 -23.14
CA PHE A 100 5.49 26.05 -24.58
C PHE A 100 6.97 25.87 -24.94
N LYS A 101 7.88 26.38 -24.11
CA LYS A 101 9.33 26.18 -24.28
C LYS A 101 9.73 24.72 -24.17
N LEU A 102 9.19 24.03 -23.16
CA LEU A 102 9.49 22.63 -22.90
C LEU A 102 9.03 21.73 -24.07
N ARG A 103 7.83 22.00 -24.60
CA ARG A 103 7.21 21.22 -25.68
C ARG A 103 7.62 21.66 -27.09
N LYS A 104 8.30 22.80 -27.23
CA LYS A 104 8.58 23.47 -28.51
C LYS A 104 7.30 23.73 -29.33
N GLU A 105 6.22 24.10 -28.63
CA GLU A 105 4.92 24.41 -29.22
C GLU A 105 4.80 25.89 -29.58
N GLN A 106 3.94 26.21 -30.56
CA GLN A 106 3.64 27.59 -30.90
C GLN A 106 2.80 28.24 -29.79
N ALA A 107 3.36 29.26 -29.14
CA ALA A 107 2.67 29.98 -28.09
C ALA A 107 1.50 30.81 -28.65
N SER A 108 0.34 30.70 -28.01
CA SER A 108 -0.83 31.53 -28.30
C SER A 108 -1.68 31.73 -27.05
N PHE A 109 -2.41 32.84 -26.99
CA PHE A 109 -3.35 33.07 -25.89
C PHE A 109 -4.47 32.03 -25.82
N ALA A 110 -4.85 31.43 -26.96
CA ALA A 110 -5.85 30.36 -26.99
C ALA A 110 -5.36 29.08 -26.31
N ALA A 111 -4.06 28.77 -26.45
CA ALA A 111 -3.44 27.59 -25.84
C ALA A 111 -2.96 27.81 -24.40
N LEU A 112 -2.77 29.07 -23.98
CA LEU A 112 -2.21 29.42 -22.67
C LEU A 112 -2.99 28.82 -21.47
N PRO A 113 -4.34 28.82 -21.44
CA PRO A 113 -5.07 28.18 -20.34
C PRO A 113 -4.75 26.71 -20.12
N ALA A 114 -4.40 25.96 -21.17
CA ALA A 114 -4.02 24.55 -21.08
C ALA A 114 -2.65 24.32 -20.44
N THR A 115 -1.87 25.39 -20.19
CA THR A 115 -0.59 25.31 -19.48
C THR A 115 -0.73 25.50 -17.96
N ALA A 116 -1.93 25.74 -17.45
CA ALA A 116 -2.17 25.78 -16.01
C ALA A 116 -1.99 24.38 -15.40
N ASP A 117 -1.41 24.28 -14.20
CA ASP A 117 -1.32 22.97 -13.52
C ASP A 117 -2.72 22.41 -13.22
N TYR A 118 -3.63 23.27 -12.73
CA TYR A 118 -4.98 22.89 -12.29
C TYR A 118 -6.06 23.58 -13.14
N ASP A 119 -7.13 22.86 -13.42
CA ASP A 119 -8.29 23.31 -14.21
C ASP A 119 -8.90 24.62 -13.70
N VAL A 120 -8.94 24.80 -12.38
CA VAL A 120 -9.45 26.01 -11.74
C VAL A 120 -8.65 27.28 -12.07
N ASN A 121 -7.42 27.12 -12.56
CA ASN A 121 -6.55 28.22 -13.02
C ASN A 121 -6.52 28.36 -14.55
N ALA A 122 -7.22 27.51 -15.29
CA ALA A 122 -7.29 27.54 -16.76
C ALA A 122 -8.24 28.63 -17.26
N ILE A 123 -7.92 29.89 -16.93
CA ILE A 123 -8.73 31.07 -17.21
C ILE A 123 -7.84 32.28 -17.53
N LEU A 124 -8.28 33.09 -18.49
CA LEU A 124 -7.55 34.25 -18.97
C LEU A 124 -8.51 35.42 -19.21
N PHE A 125 -8.28 36.54 -18.52
CA PHE A 125 -9.07 37.76 -18.64
C PHE A 125 -8.33 38.83 -19.45
N PHE A 126 -8.96 39.37 -20.49
CA PHE A 126 -8.41 40.45 -21.32
C PHE A 126 -9.04 41.79 -20.91
N PRO A 127 -8.29 42.70 -20.26
CA PRO A 127 -8.78 44.02 -19.90
C PRO A 127 -8.88 44.94 -21.12
N SER A 128 -9.89 45.82 -21.14
CA SER A 128 -10.10 46.77 -22.26
C SER A 128 -9.01 47.84 -22.39
N GLN A 129 -8.14 48.01 -21.40
CA GLN A 129 -7.03 48.96 -21.41
C GLN A 129 -5.93 48.63 -22.44
N CYS A 130 -5.76 47.34 -22.74
CA CYS A 130 -4.73 46.83 -23.65
C CYS A 130 -5.29 45.92 -24.75
N ASN A 131 -6.62 45.86 -24.89
CA ASN A 131 -7.31 45.03 -25.87
C ASN A 131 -8.51 45.79 -26.44
N GLU A 132 -8.92 45.48 -27.67
CA GLU A 132 -10.05 46.14 -28.35
C GLU A 132 -11.35 46.13 -27.52
N LYS A 133 -11.60 45.02 -26.82
CA LYS A 133 -12.73 44.86 -25.90
C LYS A 133 -12.33 43.99 -24.72
N SER A 134 -13.01 44.22 -23.60
CA SER A 134 -12.92 43.32 -22.45
C SER A 134 -13.48 41.95 -22.81
N SER A 135 -12.73 40.88 -22.52
CA SER A 135 -13.18 39.50 -22.79
C SER A 135 -12.60 38.50 -21.81
N LEU A 136 -13.21 37.31 -21.72
CA LEU A 136 -12.79 36.23 -20.86
C LEU A 136 -12.68 34.95 -21.68
N LEU A 137 -11.57 34.25 -21.55
CA LEU A 137 -11.37 32.90 -22.06
C LEU A 137 -11.31 31.95 -20.86
N ASP A 138 -12.28 31.06 -20.77
CA ASP A 138 -12.36 30.04 -19.73
C ASP A 138 -12.35 28.66 -20.40
N VAL A 139 -11.35 27.85 -20.04
CA VAL A 139 -11.16 26.50 -20.60
C VAL A 139 -11.29 25.44 -19.51
N GLY A 140 -11.46 25.83 -18.24
CA GLY A 140 -11.55 24.88 -17.13
C GLY A 140 -12.12 25.44 -15.84
N ALA A 141 -11.87 26.71 -15.51
CA ALA A 141 -12.22 27.27 -14.21
C ALA A 141 -13.72 27.25 -13.91
N GLY A 142 -14.56 27.65 -14.88
CA GLY A 142 -16.01 27.60 -14.71
C GLY A 142 -16.53 26.18 -14.53
N ASN A 143 -15.94 25.19 -15.21
CA ASN A 143 -16.34 23.79 -15.06
C ASN A 143 -15.92 23.20 -13.71
N ALA A 144 -14.70 23.51 -13.25
CA ALA A 144 -14.20 23.12 -11.93
C ALA A 144 -15.13 23.64 -10.81
N LEU A 145 -15.49 24.93 -10.89
CA LEU A 145 -16.39 25.56 -9.93
C LEU A 145 -17.82 25.01 -9.97
N LYS A 146 -18.34 24.75 -11.17
CA LYS A 146 -19.69 24.19 -11.35
C LYS A 146 -19.78 22.74 -10.88
N SER A 147 -18.75 21.93 -11.12
CA SER A 147 -18.68 20.53 -10.71
C SER A 147 -18.33 20.35 -9.23
N GLY A 148 -17.78 21.39 -8.60
CA GLY A 148 -17.26 21.32 -7.23
C GLY A 148 -16.00 20.44 -7.14
N ARG A 149 -15.27 20.25 -8.24
CA ARG A 149 -14.07 19.40 -8.32
C ARG A 149 -12.85 20.20 -8.75
N LEU A 150 -11.69 19.82 -8.21
CA LEU A 150 -10.37 20.32 -8.60
C LEU A 150 -9.64 19.20 -9.33
N ASP A 151 -9.21 19.44 -10.57
CA ASP A 151 -8.47 18.46 -11.36
C ASP A 151 -7.23 19.06 -12.02
N PHE A 152 -6.36 18.19 -12.57
CA PHE A 152 -5.25 18.64 -13.40
C PHE A 152 -5.75 19.18 -14.74
N MET A 153 -5.08 20.21 -15.24
CA MET A 153 -5.25 20.72 -16.60
C MET A 153 -4.05 20.35 -17.48
N ALA A 154 -2.83 20.42 -16.94
CA ALA A 154 -1.62 20.02 -17.63
C ALA A 154 -1.22 18.58 -17.31
N ASP A 155 -0.73 17.85 -18.32
CA ASP A 155 -0.24 16.47 -18.19
C ASP A 155 1.12 16.36 -17.45
N GLU A 156 1.80 17.49 -17.22
CA GLU A 156 3.09 17.56 -16.53
C GLU A 156 3.05 18.62 -15.43
N VAL A 157 3.50 18.26 -14.23
CA VAL A 157 3.50 19.12 -13.05
C VAL A 157 4.92 19.50 -12.68
N ALA A 158 5.25 20.79 -12.76
CA ALA A 158 6.53 21.32 -12.32
C ALA A 158 6.54 21.53 -10.80
N GLN A 159 7.69 21.33 -10.15
CA GLN A 159 7.88 21.51 -8.70
C GLN A 159 6.84 20.77 -7.84
N PRO A 160 6.87 19.42 -7.81
CA PRO A 160 5.78 18.61 -7.27
C PRO A 160 5.40 18.93 -5.82
N LYS A 161 6.38 19.26 -4.96
CA LYS A 161 6.15 19.62 -3.54
C LYS A 161 5.29 20.87 -3.39
N ILE A 162 5.60 21.92 -4.16
CA ILE A 162 4.84 23.17 -4.10
C ILE A 162 3.43 22.97 -4.65
N GLN A 163 3.31 22.22 -5.75
CA GLN A 163 2.01 21.96 -6.37
C GLN A 163 1.12 21.07 -5.48
N ALA A 164 1.71 20.10 -4.77
CA ALA A 164 0.94 19.30 -3.80
C ALA A 164 0.35 20.17 -2.68
N ALA A 165 1.14 21.09 -2.12
CA ALA A 165 0.64 22.06 -1.15
C ALA A 165 -0.43 22.97 -1.77
N ARG A 166 -0.21 23.43 -3.00
CA ARG A 166 -1.13 24.32 -3.73
C ARG A 166 -2.46 23.64 -4.03
N ALA A 167 -2.48 22.36 -4.38
CA ALA A 167 -3.70 21.58 -4.57
C ALA A 167 -4.56 21.58 -3.30
N VAL A 168 -3.95 21.29 -2.15
CA VAL A 168 -4.64 21.29 -0.85
C VAL A 168 -5.16 22.68 -0.50
N ILE A 169 -4.36 23.74 -0.71
CA ILE A 169 -4.76 25.12 -0.46
C ILE A 169 -5.91 25.53 -1.38
N LEU A 170 -5.85 25.22 -2.68
CA LEU A 170 -6.89 25.55 -3.66
C LEU A 170 -8.18 24.81 -3.36
N ALA A 171 -8.12 23.50 -3.13
CA ALA A 171 -9.28 22.69 -2.73
C ALA A 171 -9.95 23.26 -1.47
N THR A 172 -9.16 23.66 -0.46
CA THR A 172 -9.68 24.24 0.77
C THR A 172 -10.27 25.64 0.57
N LYS A 173 -9.52 26.55 -0.06
CA LYS A 173 -9.92 27.96 -0.31
C LYS A 173 -11.19 28.04 -1.17
N LEU A 174 -11.27 27.17 -2.17
CA LEU A 174 -12.33 27.15 -3.17
C LEU A 174 -13.42 26.12 -2.87
N GLU A 175 -13.31 25.42 -1.73
CA GLU A 175 -14.26 24.39 -1.30
C GLU A 175 -14.54 23.34 -2.38
N LEU A 176 -13.50 22.98 -3.11
CA LEU A 176 -13.54 21.97 -4.17
C LEU A 176 -13.07 20.63 -3.62
N GLN A 177 -13.69 19.56 -4.11
CA GLN A 177 -13.23 18.20 -3.86
C GLN A 177 -12.08 17.88 -4.84
N PRO A 178 -10.87 17.58 -4.36
CA PRO A 178 -9.78 17.15 -5.25
C PRO A 178 -10.17 15.87 -5.99
N SER A 179 -9.83 15.79 -7.27
CA SER A 179 -10.01 14.59 -8.08
C SER A 179 -9.14 13.45 -7.54
N GLU A 180 -9.46 12.21 -7.94
CA GLU A 180 -8.65 11.05 -7.55
C GLU A 180 -7.20 11.20 -8.02
N ALA A 181 -6.98 11.74 -9.22
CA ALA A 181 -5.65 12.02 -9.76
C ALA A 181 -4.88 13.04 -8.91
N VAL A 182 -5.55 14.09 -8.43
CA VAL A 182 -4.94 15.11 -7.56
C VAL A 182 -4.61 14.53 -6.18
N CYS A 183 -5.51 13.76 -5.58
CA CYS A 183 -5.25 13.07 -4.31
C CYS A 183 -4.04 12.13 -4.45
N ASP A 184 -4.01 11.35 -5.53
CA ASP A 184 -2.93 10.44 -5.87
C ASP A 184 -1.59 11.15 -5.96
N PHE A 185 -1.54 12.27 -6.66
CA PHE A 185 -0.34 13.08 -6.81
C PHE A 185 0.14 13.65 -5.48
N VAL A 186 -0.75 14.23 -4.67
CA VAL A 186 -0.38 14.76 -3.34
C VAL A 186 0.17 13.65 -2.45
N GLN A 187 -0.45 12.47 -2.47
CA GLN A 187 0.03 11.33 -1.72
C GLN A 187 1.41 10.87 -2.19
N ASP A 188 1.63 10.75 -3.51
CA ASP A 188 2.91 10.33 -4.10
C ASP A 188 4.05 11.31 -3.80
N VAL A 189 3.77 12.61 -3.75
CA VAL A 189 4.74 13.64 -3.35
C VAL A 189 5.06 13.56 -1.86
N CYS A 190 4.06 13.27 -1.03
CA CYS A 190 4.21 13.14 0.42
C CYS A 190 4.73 11.77 0.89
N GLU A 191 5.10 10.85 0.00
CA GLU A 191 5.65 9.53 0.38
C GLU A 191 7.02 9.63 1.05
N GLU A 192 7.80 10.68 0.76
CA GLU A 192 9.12 10.90 1.35
C GLU A 192 9.01 11.74 2.63
N GLY A 193 9.63 11.28 3.72
CA GLY A 193 9.52 11.94 5.03
C GLY A 193 9.89 13.42 5.04
N ASP A 194 10.91 13.83 4.27
CA ASP A 194 11.30 15.24 4.14
C ASP A 194 10.35 16.03 3.23
N ALA A 195 9.89 15.42 2.13
CA ALA A 195 8.94 16.06 1.23
C ALA A 195 7.58 16.30 1.88
N ALA A 196 7.09 15.36 2.70
CA ALA A 196 5.85 15.52 3.46
C ALA A 196 5.92 16.72 4.43
N LYS A 197 7.06 16.88 5.12
CA LYS A 197 7.30 18.03 6.01
C LYS A 197 7.39 19.34 5.24
N GLU A 198 8.02 19.34 4.07
CA GLU A 198 8.07 20.50 3.19
C GLU A 198 6.68 20.90 2.67
N VAL A 199 5.86 19.93 2.24
CA VAL A 199 4.47 20.17 1.81
C VAL A 199 3.64 20.71 2.98
N GLN A 200 3.75 20.10 4.16
CA GLN A 200 3.07 20.56 5.37
C GLN A 200 3.48 22.00 5.71
N THR A 201 4.78 22.28 5.69
CA THR A 201 5.33 23.62 5.96
C THR A 201 4.84 24.64 4.93
N ALA A 202 4.77 24.26 3.66
CA ALA A 202 4.22 25.10 2.60
C ALA A 202 2.71 25.36 2.81
N VAL A 203 1.92 24.36 3.22
CA VAL A 203 0.52 24.56 3.61
C VAL A 203 0.43 25.53 4.79
N ASP A 204 1.23 25.36 5.83
CA ASP A 204 1.19 26.22 7.02
C ASP A 204 1.60 27.66 6.73
N THR A 205 2.58 27.84 5.84
CA THR A 205 3.12 29.15 5.45
C THR A 205 2.19 29.90 4.51
N TYR A 206 1.64 29.23 3.50
CA TYR A 206 0.92 29.89 2.40
C TYR A 206 -0.61 29.81 2.50
N CYS A 207 -1.17 28.93 3.33
CA CYS A 207 -2.63 28.89 3.56
C CYS A 207 -3.07 30.04 4.47
N PRO A 208 -4.18 30.75 4.15
CA PRO A 208 -4.75 31.76 5.04
C PRO A 208 -4.99 31.20 6.46
N PRO A 209 -4.68 31.96 7.54
CA PRO A 209 -4.76 31.47 8.92
C PRO A 209 -6.12 30.83 9.27
N GLU A 210 -7.22 31.41 8.80
CA GLU A 210 -8.59 30.96 9.02
C GLU A 210 -8.93 29.62 8.33
N LEU A 211 -8.16 29.22 7.31
CA LEU A 211 -8.35 27.97 6.57
C LEU A 211 -7.34 26.88 6.93
N ARG A 212 -6.28 27.22 7.67
CA ARG A 212 -5.13 26.34 7.92
C ARG A 212 -5.53 25.00 8.53
N SER A 213 -6.37 25.00 9.57
CA SER A 213 -6.81 23.76 10.22
C SER A 213 -7.67 22.85 9.32
N ARG A 214 -8.37 23.41 8.32
CA ARG A 214 -9.12 22.62 7.33
C ARG A 214 -8.17 22.07 6.27
N ALA A 215 -7.19 22.86 5.81
CA ALA A 215 -6.17 22.43 4.86
C ALA A 215 -5.26 21.33 5.44
N GLN A 216 -4.86 21.46 6.71
CA GLN A 216 -4.09 20.43 7.44
C GLN A 216 -4.85 19.11 7.52
N ARG A 217 -6.15 19.16 7.84
CA ARG A 217 -7.01 17.97 7.84
C ARG A 217 -7.11 17.35 6.45
N LEU A 218 -7.38 18.15 5.42
CA LEU A 218 -7.44 17.67 4.04
C LEU A 218 -6.13 17.00 3.59
N LEU A 219 -4.98 17.60 3.90
CA LEU A 219 -3.67 17.00 3.61
C LEU A 219 -3.50 15.67 4.35
N SER A 220 -3.89 15.61 5.63
CA SER A 220 -3.87 14.39 6.42
C SER A 220 -4.76 13.30 5.81
N ASP A 221 -5.98 13.65 5.40
CA ASP A 221 -6.96 12.74 4.82
C ASP A 221 -6.45 12.14 3.50
N ILE A 222 -5.88 12.98 2.63
CA ILE A 222 -5.26 12.53 1.38
C ILE A 222 -4.06 11.62 1.65
N ARG A 223 -3.19 11.99 2.61
CA ARG A 223 -2.01 11.18 2.96
C ARG A 223 -2.38 9.82 3.53
N GLN A 224 -3.40 9.77 4.37
CA GLN A 224 -3.93 8.54 4.97
C GLN A 224 -4.77 7.71 3.97
N GLY A 225 -5.04 8.26 2.77
CA GLY A 225 -5.88 7.61 1.77
C GLY A 225 -7.31 7.40 2.27
N SER A 226 -7.83 8.31 3.10
CA SER A 226 -9.27 8.46 3.38
C SER A 226 -9.95 9.29 2.29
N MET A 227 -9.18 10.10 1.56
CA MET A 227 -9.61 10.85 0.37
C MET A 227 -8.84 10.37 -0.87
N GLY A 228 -9.56 10.04 -1.95
CA GLY A 228 -9.03 9.52 -3.21
C GLY A 228 -9.60 8.14 -3.61
N GLY A 229 -9.40 7.75 -4.87
CA GLY A 229 -10.00 6.54 -5.46
C GLY A 229 -9.06 5.32 -5.53
N ARG A 230 -7.93 5.31 -4.80
CA ARG A 230 -6.98 4.21 -4.89
C ARG A 230 -7.62 2.90 -4.43
N PRO A 231 -7.57 1.83 -5.24
CA PRO A 231 -8.10 0.53 -4.83
C PRO A 231 -7.32 0.00 -3.62
N LYS A 232 -8.02 -0.20 -2.50
CA LYS A 232 -7.48 -0.94 -1.34
C LYS A 232 -7.79 -2.41 -1.54
N THR A 233 -6.77 -3.25 -1.56
CA THR A 233 -6.93 -4.70 -1.64
C THR A 233 -7.50 -5.26 -0.35
N GLU A 234 -8.45 -6.18 -0.50
CA GLU A 234 -8.90 -7.05 0.59
C GLU A 234 -8.33 -8.44 0.44
N PHE A 235 -8.32 -8.95 -0.80
CA PHE A 235 -7.92 -10.32 -1.05
C PHE A 235 -6.43 -10.53 -0.78
N PHE A 236 -5.59 -9.58 -1.19
CA PHE A 236 -4.13 -9.55 -1.02
C PHE A 236 -3.67 -8.65 0.14
N PHE A 237 -4.54 -8.33 1.11
CA PHE A 237 -4.14 -7.57 2.31
C PHE A 237 -2.93 -8.20 3.01
N HIS A 238 -2.93 -9.53 3.13
CA HIS A 238 -1.76 -10.32 3.50
C HIS A 238 -1.58 -11.47 2.50
N CYS A 239 -0.41 -11.55 1.87
CA CYS A 239 -0.10 -12.57 0.87
C CYS A 239 1.40 -12.86 0.80
N TRP A 240 1.78 -13.75 -0.10
CA TRP A 240 3.18 -13.97 -0.45
C TRP A 240 3.55 -13.20 -1.72
N GLY A 241 4.78 -12.70 -1.81
CA GLY A 241 5.25 -11.91 -2.95
C GLY A 241 6.30 -12.66 -3.77
N VAL A 242 6.19 -12.63 -5.08
CA VAL A 242 7.20 -13.21 -5.99
C VAL A 242 7.60 -12.17 -7.02
N PHE A 243 8.91 -11.95 -7.15
CA PHE A 243 9.48 -11.01 -8.12
C PHE A 243 10.24 -11.76 -9.20
N GLU A 244 9.76 -11.67 -10.44
CA GLU A 244 10.38 -12.31 -11.59
C GLU A 244 11.78 -11.74 -11.92
N GLY A 245 12.66 -12.58 -12.48
CA GLY A 245 13.92 -12.11 -13.06
C GLY A 245 13.74 -11.17 -14.25
N GLY A 246 14.51 -10.08 -14.28
CA GLY A 246 14.34 -9.04 -15.29
C GLY A 246 15.53 -8.11 -15.52
N GLY A 247 16.68 -8.34 -14.88
CA GLY A 247 17.87 -7.48 -15.00
C GLY A 247 17.57 -6.01 -14.74
N VAL A 248 17.90 -5.13 -15.71
CA VAL A 248 17.67 -3.66 -15.62
C VAL A 248 16.20 -3.26 -15.45
N ARG A 249 15.26 -4.15 -15.76
CA ARG A 249 13.82 -3.91 -15.62
C ARG A 249 13.33 -3.94 -14.17
N ALA A 250 14.22 -4.20 -13.20
CA ALA A 250 13.90 -4.17 -11.78
C ALA A 250 13.28 -2.83 -11.30
N ALA A 251 13.51 -1.72 -12.00
CA ALA A 251 12.82 -0.45 -11.73
C ALA A 251 11.28 -0.56 -11.85
N ALA A 252 10.78 -1.45 -12.72
CA ALA A 252 9.35 -1.72 -12.85
C ALA A 252 8.79 -2.44 -11.61
N HIS A 253 9.56 -3.37 -11.02
CA HIS A 253 9.18 -4.02 -9.76
C HIS A 253 9.10 -3.01 -8.61
N ALA A 254 9.98 -2.00 -8.56
CA ALA A 254 9.89 -0.94 -7.56
C ALA A 254 8.58 -0.14 -7.67
N GLY A 255 8.14 0.18 -8.89
CA GLY A 255 6.85 0.83 -9.13
C GLY A 255 5.65 -0.05 -8.76
N ALA A 256 5.70 -1.33 -9.11
CA ALA A 256 4.64 -2.28 -8.78
C ALA A 256 4.54 -2.55 -7.28
N TYR A 257 5.68 -2.66 -6.58
CA TYR A 257 5.73 -2.75 -5.13
C TYR A 257 5.15 -1.52 -4.45
N ALA A 258 5.47 -0.32 -4.94
CA ALA A 258 4.90 0.93 -4.42
C ALA A 258 3.37 0.93 -4.54
N ALA A 259 2.85 0.59 -5.71
CA ALA A 259 1.41 0.47 -5.93
C ALA A 259 0.74 -0.62 -5.07
N ALA A 260 1.37 -1.80 -4.92
CA ALA A 260 0.89 -2.86 -4.05
C ALA A 260 0.87 -2.43 -2.57
N LYS A 261 1.92 -1.75 -2.09
CA LYS A 261 1.97 -1.26 -0.71
C LYS A 261 0.88 -0.23 -0.43
N ARG A 262 0.62 0.67 -1.38
CA ARG A 262 -0.51 1.64 -1.30
C ARG A 262 -1.87 0.98 -1.29
N ALA A 263 -2.04 -0.09 -2.07
CA ALA A 263 -3.27 -0.89 -2.03
C ALA A 263 -3.46 -1.57 -0.65
N GLY A 264 -2.45 -1.56 0.23
CA GLY A 264 -2.49 -2.16 1.55
C GLY A 264 -1.94 -3.58 1.60
N VAL A 265 -1.21 -4.02 0.58
CA VAL A 265 -0.56 -5.33 0.57
C VAL A 265 0.53 -5.39 1.63
N THR A 266 0.56 -6.52 2.35
CA THR A 266 1.65 -6.90 3.24
C THR A 266 2.16 -8.28 2.86
N PHE A 267 3.49 -8.44 2.81
CA PHE A 267 4.08 -9.73 2.47
C PHE A 267 4.46 -10.50 3.73
N GLY A 268 3.96 -11.74 3.84
CA GLY A 268 4.39 -12.69 4.86
C GLY A 268 5.69 -13.40 4.49
N ARG A 269 5.95 -13.54 3.19
CA ARG A 269 7.17 -14.12 2.60
C ARG A 269 7.40 -13.48 1.24
N VAL A 270 8.66 -13.40 0.82
CA VAL A 270 9.02 -12.95 -0.53
C VAL A 270 10.02 -13.87 -1.20
N ALA A 271 9.87 -14.07 -2.51
CA ALA A 271 10.82 -14.81 -3.32
C ALA A 271 11.24 -13.98 -4.54
N GLY A 272 12.46 -14.21 -5.03
CA GLY A 272 12.91 -13.58 -6.26
C GLY A 272 14.06 -14.30 -6.94
N THR A 273 14.16 -14.05 -8.25
CA THR A 273 15.22 -14.54 -9.13
C THR A 273 15.87 -13.35 -9.83
N SER A 274 17.20 -13.36 -10.04
CA SER A 274 17.93 -12.31 -10.78
C SER A 274 17.62 -10.89 -10.27
N GLY A 275 17.31 -9.93 -11.14
CA GLY A 275 16.86 -8.58 -10.75
C GLY A 275 15.66 -8.58 -9.79
N GLY A 276 14.79 -9.59 -9.83
CA GLY A 276 13.73 -9.79 -8.85
C GLY A 276 14.23 -10.19 -7.46
N SER A 277 15.35 -10.94 -7.36
CA SER A 277 15.97 -11.29 -6.08
C SER A 277 16.54 -10.07 -5.35
N ILE A 278 17.03 -9.06 -6.09
CA ILE A 278 17.45 -7.77 -5.52
C ILE A 278 16.26 -7.08 -4.86
N VAL A 279 15.13 -6.96 -5.57
CA VAL A 279 13.91 -6.32 -5.06
C VAL A 279 13.38 -7.12 -3.87
N ALA A 280 13.28 -8.44 -3.98
CA ALA A 280 12.81 -9.32 -2.91
C ALA A 280 13.67 -9.18 -1.65
N ALA A 281 15.00 -9.12 -1.78
CA ALA A 281 15.90 -8.97 -0.64
C ALA A 281 15.74 -7.61 0.07
N LEU A 282 15.61 -6.52 -0.69
CA LEU A 282 15.37 -5.19 -0.13
C LEU A 282 13.98 -5.10 0.52
N VAL A 283 12.93 -5.64 -0.10
CA VAL A 283 11.60 -5.76 0.51
C VAL A 283 11.68 -6.59 1.79
N ALA A 284 12.41 -7.71 1.76
CA ALA A 284 12.57 -8.58 2.92
C ALA A 284 13.26 -7.89 4.11
N ALA A 285 14.23 -7.03 3.81
CA ALA A 285 14.92 -6.16 4.76
C ALA A 285 14.04 -5.02 5.32
N GLY A 286 12.82 -4.83 4.80
CA GLY A 286 11.88 -3.80 5.25
C GLY A 286 11.97 -2.48 4.48
N ALA A 287 12.52 -2.49 3.25
CA ALA A 287 12.62 -1.27 2.43
C ALA A 287 11.24 -0.62 2.19
N PRO A 288 11.08 0.68 2.46
CA PRO A 288 9.89 1.41 2.05
C PRO A 288 9.89 1.63 0.52
N PRO A 289 8.72 1.87 -0.10
CA PRO A 289 8.62 2.14 -1.54
C PRO A 289 9.56 3.25 -2.04
N SER A 290 9.72 4.31 -1.27
CA SER A 290 10.62 5.43 -1.57
C SER A 290 12.10 5.01 -1.65
N TYR A 291 12.53 4.08 -0.79
CA TYR A 291 13.89 3.55 -0.79
C TYR A 291 14.17 2.78 -2.09
N LEU A 292 13.25 1.89 -2.49
CA LEU A 292 13.36 1.15 -3.75
C LEU A 292 13.32 2.07 -4.96
N ARG A 293 12.46 3.09 -4.95
CA ARG A 293 12.41 4.11 -6.01
C ARG A 293 13.76 4.80 -6.15
N ARG A 294 14.30 5.39 -5.09
CA ARG A 294 15.61 6.06 -5.09
C ARG A 294 16.71 5.12 -5.57
N HIS A 295 16.80 3.92 -5.01
CA HIS A 295 17.91 3.02 -5.26
C HIS A 295 17.79 2.12 -6.50
N LEU A 296 16.64 2.07 -7.19
CA LEU A 296 16.51 1.33 -8.45
C LEU A 296 16.18 2.22 -9.65
N GLN A 297 15.48 3.34 -9.45
CA GLN A 297 15.19 4.29 -10.52
C GLN A 297 16.40 5.16 -10.85
N GLU A 298 17.21 5.54 -9.85
CA GLU A 298 18.36 6.44 -10.01
C GLU A 298 19.69 5.69 -10.11
N LEU A 299 19.68 4.36 -9.93
CA LEU A 299 20.90 3.56 -9.91
C LEU A 299 21.59 3.54 -11.26
N ASP A 300 22.79 4.07 -11.35
CA ASP A 300 23.66 3.80 -12.48
C ASP A 300 24.27 2.39 -12.35
N PHE A 301 23.99 1.52 -13.32
CA PHE A 301 24.50 0.15 -13.33
C PHE A 301 25.94 0.08 -13.86
N SER A 302 26.39 1.04 -14.68
CA SER A 302 27.73 1.05 -15.25
C SER A 302 28.86 0.93 -14.22
N PRO A 303 28.86 1.65 -13.08
CA PRO A 303 29.91 1.51 -12.06
C PRO A 303 29.88 0.16 -11.32
N LEU A 304 28.78 -0.59 -11.39
CA LEU A 304 28.62 -1.90 -10.76
C LEU A 304 29.17 -3.05 -11.62
N LEU A 305 29.51 -2.79 -12.89
CA LEU A 305 30.05 -3.78 -13.83
C LEU A 305 31.58 -3.86 -13.72
N ASP A 306 32.09 -4.86 -13.01
CA ASP A 306 33.54 -5.11 -12.92
C ASP A 306 34.10 -5.71 -14.22
N LYS A 307 35.43 -5.62 -14.40
CA LYS A 307 36.13 -6.48 -15.39
C LYS A 307 36.08 -7.95 -14.92
N PRO A 308 36.03 -8.94 -15.83
CA PRO A 308 36.05 -10.36 -15.45
C PRO A 308 37.29 -10.71 -14.61
N SER A 309 37.07 -11.50 -13.56
CA SER A 309 38.12 -12.00 -12.67
C SER A 309 39.00 -13.01 -13.40
N LYS A 310 40.33 -12.86 -13.28
CA LYS A 310 41.31 -13.81 -13.83
C LYS A 310 41.42 -15.10 -13.01
N MET A 311 40.94 -15.11 -11.77
CA MET A 311 40.98 -16.28 -10.87
C MET A 311 39.82 -17.26 -11.13
N ASP A 312 38.73 -16.79 -11.74
CA ASP A 312 37.50 -17.56 -11.95
C ASP A 312 37.35 -18.02 -13.42
N THR A 313 38.42 -18.53 -14.04
CA THR A 313 38.34 -19.05 -15.42
C THR A 313 37.34 -20.20 -15.51
N PHE A 314 36.26 -19.99 -16.27
CA PHE A 314 35.13 -20.92 -16.41
C PHE A 314 35.54 -22.25 -17.08
N PHE A 315 36.38 -22.20 -18.11
CA PHE A 315 36.91 -23.40 -18.78
C PHE A 315 38.28 -23.80 -18.20
N GLU A 316 38.45 -25.06 -17.83
CA GLU A 316 39.72 -25.60 -17.32
C GLU A 316 40.84 -25.60 -18.38
N LYS A 317 40.48 -25.72 -19.66
CA LYS A 317 41.44 -25.64 -20.78
C LYS A 317 41.62 -24.19 -21.23
N LYS A 318 42.85 -23.68 -21.08
CA LYS A 318 43.24 -22.35 -21.59
C LYS A 318 43.08 -22.31 -23.11
N LEU A 319 42.53 -21.22 -23.64
CA LEU A 319 42.48 -20.96 -25.08
C LEU A 319 43.87 -21.13 -25.73
N PRO A 320 43.96 -21.77 -26.91
CA PRO A 320 45.22 -21.96 -27.62
C PRO A 320 45.90 -20.61 -27.92
N LEU A 321 47.23 -20.62 -28.02
CA LEU A 321 48.07 -19.41 -28.15
C LEU A 321 47.62 -18.47 -29.28
N TRP A 322 47.19 -19.01 -30.42
CA TRP A 322 46.70 -18.24 -31.56
C TRP A 322 45.40 -17.47 -31.23
N ALA A 323 44.51 -18.04 -30.43
CA ALA A 323 43.28 -17.37 -29.99
C ALA A 323 43.56 -16.28 -28.94
N ARG A 324 44.59 -16.47 -28.10
CA ARG A 324 45.10 -15.42 -27.19
C ARG A 324 45.76 -14.27 -27.94
N ALA A 325 46.46 -14.56 -29.04
CA ALA A 325 47.04 -13.54 -29.91
C ALA A 325 45.95 -12.75 -30.65
N LEU A 326 44.90 -13.43 -31.15
CA LEU A 326 43.74 -12.78 -31.77
C LEU A 326 43.08 -11.76 -30.82
N ARG A 327 43.00 -12.06 -29.52
CA ARG A 327 42.46 -11.16 -28.50
C ARG A 327 43.23 -9.85 -28.34
N LEU A 328 44.55 -9.86 -28.61
CA LEU A 328 45.41 -8.66 -28.50
C LEU A 328 45.31 -7.75 -29.73
N VAL A 329 44.92 -8.31 -30.88
CA VAL A 329 44.90 -7.63 -32.19
C VAL A 329 43.48 -7.23 -32.62
N THR A 330 42.43 -7.73 -31.95
CA THR A 330 41.04 -7.50 -32.34
C THR A 330 40.32 -6.43 -31.50
N TRP A 331 39.48 -5.64 -32.18
CA TRP A 331 38.70 -4.55 -31.60
C TRP A 331 37.19 -4.85 -31.76
N GLY A 332 36.33 -4.27 -30.91
CA GLY A 332 34.87 -4.43 -31.01
C GLY A 332 34.35 -5.83 -30.66
N ASN A 333 33.39 -6.35 -31.44
CA ASN A 333 32.61 -7.57 -31.12
C ASN A 333 33.47 -8.84 -31.03
N VAL A 334 34.59 -8.92 -31.75
CA VAL A 334 35.50 -10.08 -31.73
C VAL A 334 36.21 -10.21 -30.38
N ARG A 335 36.58 -9.08 -29.75
CA ARG A 335 37.15 -9.07 -28.40
C ARG A 335 36.13 -9.48 -27.34
N LYS A 336 34.88 -9.00 -27.46
CA LYS A 336 33.77 -9.41 -26.58
C LYS A 336 33.53 -10.93 -26.65
N ALA A 337 33.55 -11.52 -27.86
CA ALA A 337 33.44 -12.96 -28.05
C ALA A 337 34.63 -13.72 -27.42
N ALA A 338 35.85 -13.21 -27.56
CA ALA A 338 37.03 -13.81 -26.93
C ALA A 338 37.00 -13.73 -25.39
N ASP A 339 36.53 -12.63 -24.82
CA ASP A 339 36.38 -12.47 -23.36
C ASP A 339 35.31 -13.43 -22.80
N VAL A 340 34.17 -13.58 -23.48
CA VAL A 340 33.16 -14.60 -23.14
C VAL A 340 33.72 -16.02 -23.24
N ALA A 341 34.46 -16.34 -24.31
CA ALA A 341 35.08 -17.66 -24.47
C ALA A 341 36.16 -17.95 -23.41
N THR A 342 36.77 -16.92 -22.82
CA THR A 342 37.80 -17.07 -21.79
C THR A 342 37.21 -17.17 -20.39
N TYR A 343 36.25 -16.30 -20.06
CA TYR A 343 35.77 -16.10 -18.69
C TYR A 343 34.33 -16.54 -18.46
N GLY A 344 33.60 -16.92 -19.51
CA GLY A 344 32.17 -17.26 -19.44
C GLY A 344 31.24 -16.03 -19.35
N GLY A 345 31.77 -14.81 -19.27
CA GLY A 345 31.00 -13.57 -19.20
C GLY A 345 31.82 -12.31 -19.48
N LEU A 346 31.13 -11.20 -19.76
CA LEU A 346 31.73 -9.90 -20.08
C LEU A 346 32.13 -9.08 -18.84
N HIS A 347 31.45 -9.31 -17.71
CA HIS A 347 31.62 -8.52 -16.49
C HIS A 347 31.74 -9.41 -15.23
N GLY A 348 32.43 -8.91 -14.21
CA GLY A 348 32.40 -9.47 -12.87
C GLY A 348 31.18 -8.98 -12.08
N SER A 349 30.71 -9.77 -11.11
CA SER A 349 29.51 -9.46 -10.29
C SER A 349 29.83 -9.02 -8.86
N LYS A 350 31.11 -8.78 -8.51
CA LYS A 350 31.52 -8.52 -7.12
C LYS A 350 30.95 -7.19 -6.62
N ARG A 351 31.14 -6.09 -7.35
CA ARG A 351 30.57 -4.78 -6.98
C ARG A 351 29.06 -4.77 -6.82
N LEU A 352 28.34 -5.57 -7.61
CA LEU A 352 26.90 -5.74 -7.43
C LEU A 352 26.60 -6.35 -6.05
N GLY A 353 27.31 -7.40 -5.66
CA GLY A 353 27.19 -8.00 -4.33
C GLY A 353 27.53 -7.02 -3.19
N ASP A 354 28.62 -6.27 -3.32
CA ASP A 354 29.03 -5.27 -2.34
C ASP A 354 27.98 -4.15 -2.19
N TRP A 355 27.39 -3.72 -3.31
CA TRP A 355 26.29 -2.74 -3.32
C TRP A 355 25.04 -3.27 -2.61
N ILE A 356 24.62 -4.52 -2.89
CA ILE A 356 23.47 -5.14 -2.23
C ILE A 356 23.71 -5.23 -0.72
N GLU A 357 24.89 -5.71 -0.30
CA GLU A 357 25.25 -5.83 1.11
C GLU A 357 25.16 -4.48 1.83
N GLN A 358 25.67 -3.41 1.21
CA GLN A 358 25.59 -2.07 1.78
C GLN A 358 24.14 -1.62 2.03
N ARG A 359 23.24 -1.82 1.05
CA ARG A 359 21.81 -1.47 1.19
C ARG A 359 21.11 -2.33 2.24
N LEU A 360 21.44 -3.61 2.34
CA LEU A 360 20.88 -4.51 3.36
C LEU A 360 21.31 -4.11 4.77
N VAL A 361 22.59 -3.76 4.96
CA VAL A 361 23.10 -3.26 6.24
C VAL A 361 22.39 -1.96 6.64
N GLU A 362 22.20 -1.02 5.71
CA GLU A 362 21.47 0.24 5.95
C GLU A 362 20.02 0.02 6.42
N LEU A 363 19.34 -1.02 5.92
CA LEU A 363 17.94 -1.29 6.25
C LEU A 363 17.78 -2.09 7.55
N VAL A 364 18.67 -3.06 7.79
CA VAL A 364 18.53 -4.01 8.91
C VAL A 364 19.25 -3.51 10.18
N ARG A 365 20.29 -2.68 10.04
CA ARG A 365 21.08 -2.18 11.17
C ARG A 365 20.73 -0.74 11.51
N PRO A 366 20.69 -0.35 12.80
CA PRO A 366 20.57 1.05 13.20
C PRO A 366 21.76 1.89 12.69
N GLU A 367 21.54 3.19 12.42
CA GLU A 367 22.57 4.11 11.91
C GLU A 367 23.85 4.18 12.76
N ASN A 368 23.73 3.91 14.07
CA ASN A 368 24.86 3.91 15.02
C ASN A 368 25.53 2.53 15.21
N SER A 369 25.18 1.54 14.38
CA SER A 369 25.73 0.19 14.50
C SER A 369 27.18 0.12 13.99
N THR A 370 28.09 -0.40 14.82
CA THR A 370 29.46 -0.72 14.42
C THR A 370 29.57 -2.07 13.70
N ASN A 371 28.48 -2.83 13.63
CA ASN A 371 28.45 -4.17 13.04
C ASN A 371 28.32 -4.10 11.51
N LYS A 372 29.43 -4.35 10.82
CA LYS A 372 29.50 -4.44 9.35
C LYS A 372 29.53 -5.88 8.84
N LYS A 373 29.11 -6.86 9.66
CA LYS A 373 29.01 -8.25 9.21
C LYS A 373 27.93 -8.39 8.14
N PRO A 374 28.09 -9.37 7.22
CA PRO A 374 27.08 -9.66 6.22
C PRO A 374 25.71 -9.93 6.84
N VAL A 375 24.65 -9.41 6.22
CA VAL A 375 23.27 -9.68 6.62
C VAL A 375 22.89 -11.11 6.23
N LEU A 376 22.39 -11.87 7.21
CA LEU A 376 22.00 -13.28 7.05
C LEU A 376 20.50 -13.43 6.79
N PHE A 377 20.08 -14.57 6.22
CA PHE A 377 18.67 -14.88 5.99
C PHE A 377 17.85 -14.97 7.30
N SER A 378 18.49 -15.38 8.40
CA SER A 378 17.88 -15.46 9.73
C SER A 378 17.56 -14.08 10.33
N GLU A 379 18.20 -13.01 9.83
CA GLU A 379 18.08 -11.65 10.36
C GLU A 379 17.05 -10.80 9.61
N LEU A 380 16.54 -11.28 8.48
CA LEU A 380 15.60 -10.51 7.68
C LEU A 380 14.22 -10.44 8.37
N PRO A 381 13.61 -9.25 8.45
CA PRO A 381 12.25 -9.06 8.93
C PRO A 381 11.25 -10.02 8.25
N ILE A 382 11.23 -10.08 6.92
CA ILE A 382 10.32 -10.96 6.17
C ILE A 382 11.14 -12.14 5.63
N PRO A 383 10.68 -13.39 5.80
CA PRO A 383 11.35 -14.55 5.21
C PRO A 383 11.55 -14.41 3.69
N LEU A 384 12.81 -14.52 3.27
CA LEU A 384 13.25 -14.39 1.89
C LEU A 384 13.59 -15.76 1.30
N TYR A 385 13.28 -15.94 0.01
CA TYR A 385 13.72 -17.04 -0.83
C TYR A 385 14.45 -16.50 -2.07
N VAL A 386 15.68 -16.95 -2.29
CA VAL A 386 16.46 -16.59 -3.48
C VAL A 386 16.76 -17.85 -4.28
N VAL A 387 16.54 -17.79 -5.60
CA VAL A 387 16.74 -18.93 -6.49
C VAL A 387 17.88 -18.65 -7.47
N ALA A 388 18.82 -19.59 -7.59
CA ALA A 388 19.81 -19.62 -8.66
C ALA A 388 19.84 -21.00 -9.32
N THR A 389 20.50 -21.09 -10.48
CA THR A 389 20.73 -22.35 -11.18
C THR A 389 22.08 -22.91 -10.75
N ASP A 390 22.11 -24.09 -10.11
CA ASP A 390 23.36 -24.83 -9.92
C ASP A 390 23.67 -25.62 -11.20
N PHE A 391 24.57 -25.07 -12.00
CA PHE A 391 24.96 -25.65 -13.29
C PHE A 391 25.72 -26.96 -13.14
N SER A 392 26.33 -27.22 -11.98
CA SER A 392 27.11 -28.46 -11.77
C SER A 392 26.22 -29.71 -11.71
N ASN A 393 24.94 -29.56 -11.32
CA ASN A 393 23.99 -30.67 -11.20
C ASN A 393 22.67 -30.43 -11.97
N GLY A 394 22.47 -29.25 -12.55
CA GLY A 394 21.29 -28.88 -13.33
C GLY A 394 20.03 -28.66 -12.47
N GLN A 395 20.17 -28.39 -11.18
CA GLN A 395 19.05 -28.21 -10.23
C GLN A 395 18.95 -26.76 -9.73
N PRO A 396 17.75 -26.32 -9.30
CA PRO A 396 17.60 -25.03 -8.64
C PRO A 396 18.22 -25.08 -7.23
N LYS A 397 19.14 -24.16 -6.93
CA LYS A 397 19.58 -23.87 -5.56
C LYS A 397 18.67 -22.80 -4.97
N VAL A 398 18.04 -23.14 -3.84
CA VAL A 398 17.16 -22.21 -3.10
C VAL A 398 17.82 -21.89 -1.76
N TRP A 399 18.07 -20.60 -1.53
CA TRP A 399 18.42 -20.08 -0.21
C TRP A 399 17.16 -19.57 0.48
N SER A 400 17.02 -19.86 1.77
CA SER A 400 15.88 -19.43 2.57
C SER A 400 16.21 -19.29 4.05
N HIS A 401 15.32 -18.61 4.78
CA HIS A 401 15.36 -18.55 6.24
C HIS A 401 15.39 -19.94 6.89
N ALA A 402 14.60 -20.90 6.37
CA ALA A 402 14.41 -22.20 6.99
C ALA A 402 15.59 -23.18 6.77
N THR A 403 16.26 -23.10 5.62
CA THR A 403 17.27 -24.08 5.22
C THR A 403 18.69 -23.53 5.21
N THR A 404 18.86 -22.22 5.04
CA THR A 404 20.15 -21.55 4.90
C THR A 404 20.17 -20.24 5.68
N GLY A 405 19.55 -20.22 6.87
CA GLY A 405 19.38 -19.02 7.69
C GLY A 405 20.69 -18.28 7.97
N GLU A 406 21.79 -19.01 8.16
CA GLU A 406 23.10 -18.47 8.51
C GLU A 406 23.97 -18.07 7.29
N GLU A 407 23.43 -18.16 6.07
CA GLU A 407 24.16 -17.74 4.85
C GLU A 407 23.92 -16.26 4.53
N SER A 408 24.88 -15.62 3.84
CA SER A 408 24.77 -14.21 3.41
C SER A 408 23.72 -14.02 2.34
N VAL A 409 22.83 -13.05 2.55
CA VAL A 409 21.77 -12.67 1.60
C VAL A 409 22.39 -12.06 0.34
N ALA A 410 23.34 -11.13 0.47
CA ALA A 410 23.96 -10.48 -0.67
C ALA A 410 24.73 -11.47 -1.57
N LEU A 411 25.35 -12.49 -0.97
CA LEU A 411 26.02 -13.54 -1.72
C LEU A 411 25.03 -14.38 -2.55
N ALA A 412 23.90 -14.79 -1.93
CA ALA A 412 22.84 -15.52 -2.64
C ALA A 412 22.23 -14.69 -3.78
N VAL A 413 21.93 -13.41 -3.55
CA VAL A 413 21.41 -12.49 -4.58
C VAL A 413 22.43 -12.32 -5.71
N ARG A 414 23.72 -12.16 -5.39
CA ARG A 414 24.79 -12.10 -6.39
C ARG A 414 24.84 -13.35 -7.25
N HIS A 415 24.72 -14.54 -6.65
CA HIS A 415 24.66 -15.81 -7.39
C HIS A 415 23.40 -15.91 -8.26
N SER A 416 22.27 -15.39 -7.80
CA SER A 416 21.03 -15.35 -8.59
C SER A 416 21.10 -14.39 -9.78
N CYS A 417 22.02 -13.41 -9.78
CA CYS A 417 22.17 -12.41 -10.84
C CYS A 417 23.30 -12.71 -11.84
N THR A 418 23.91 -13.91 -11.85
CA THR A 418 25.00 -14.26 -12.80
C THR A 418 24.46 -14.64 -14.18
N ILE A 419 23.89 -13.65 -14.89
CA ILE A 419 23.33 -13.82 -16.24
C ILE A 419 24.39 -14.39 -17.19
N PRO A 420 24.16 -15.57 -17.82
CA PRO A 420 25.11 -16.19 -18.73
C PRO A 420 25.59 -15.24 -19.82
N PHE A 421 26.88 -15.32 -20.16
CA PHE A 421 27.55 -14.47 -21.17
C PHE A 421 27.66 -12.98 -20.81
N PHE A 422 26.85 -12.46 -19.88
CA PHE A 422 26.95 -11.09 -19.38
C PHE A 422 27.82 -11.01 -18.13
N PHE A 423 27.47 -11.77 -17.08
CA PHE A 423 28.28 -11.92 -15.88
C PHE A 423 29.07 -13.22 -15.88
N GLN A 424 30.26 -13.19 -15.28
CA GLN A 424 31.06 -14.38 -15.03
C GLN A 424 30.32 -15.34 -14.08
N PRO A 425 30.22 -16.65 -14.41
CA PRO A 425 29.62 -17.65 -13.53
C PRO A 425 30.29 -17.64 -12.14
N ALA A 426 29.49 -17.70 -11.08
CA ALA A 426 30.02 -17.66 -9.72
C ALA A 426 30.34 -19.08 -9.24
N ARG A 427 31.51 -19.28 -8.64
CA ARG A 427 31.92 -20.56 -8.06
C ARG A 427 31.82 -20.53 -6.53
N ALA A 428 31.28 -21.59 -5.95
CA ALA A 428 31.33 -21.85 -4.51
C ALA A 428 31.57 -23.34 -4.27
N GLY A 429 32.76 -23.70 -3.79
CA GLY A 429 33.18 -25.10 -3.71
C GLY A 429 33.19 -25.75 -5.10
N SER A 430 32.48 -26.87 -5.25
CA SER A 430 32.31 -27.59 -6.52
C SER A 430 31.10 -27.12 -7.35
N SER A 431 30.23 -26.26 -6.80
CA SER A 431 29.06 -25.74 -7.49
C SER A 431 29.40 -24.51 -8.34
N ILE A 432 28.77 -24.43 -9.50
CA ILE A 432 28.84 -23.29 -10.41
C ILE A 432 27.45 -22.69 -10.52
N PHE A 433 27.27 -21.47 -10.07
CA PHE A 433 25.99 -20.79 -10.08
C PHE A 433 25.83 -19.86 -11.28
N LEU A 434 24.71 -20.06 -11.97
CA LEU A 434 24.18 -19.19 -13.01
C LEU A 434 22.89 -18.54 -12.53
N ASP A 435 22.47 -17.51 -13.25
CA ASP A 435 21.18 -16.86 -13.03
C ASP A 435 20.04 -17.88 -12.93
N GLY A 436 19.16 -17.69 -11.93
CA GLY A 436 18.04 -18.59 -11.66
C GLY A 436 16.99 -18.59 -12.77
N GLY A 437 16.98 -17.60 -13.66
CA GLY A 437 16.05 -17.50 -14.77
C GLY A 437 16.07 -18.74 -15.67
N ALA A 438 17.25 -19.37 -15.83
CA ALA A 438 17.40 -20.56 -16.66
C ALA A 438 16.58 -21.77 -16.18
N VAL A 439 16.23 -21.83 -14.89
CA VAL A 439 15.46 -22.93 -14.29
C VAL A 439 14.10 -22.46 -13.77
N ALA A 440 14.03 -21.28 -13.14
CA ALA A 440 12.80 -20.71 -12.62
C ALA A 440 12.89 -19.18 -12.51
N ASN A 441 12.49 -18.48 -13.59
CA ASN A 441 12.48 -17.01 -13.61
C ASN A 441 11.44 -16.41 -12.66
N LEU A 442 10.30 -17.10 -12.48
CA LEU A 442 9.25 -16.72 -11.54
C LEU A 442 9.14 -17.78 -10.43
N PRO A 443 9.89 -17.66 -9.31
CA PRO A 443 10.08 -18.77 -8.37
C PRO A 443 8.88 -19.04 -7.43
N ALA A 444 7.64 -18.93 -7.89
CA ALA A 444 6.45 -19.12 -7.05
C ALA A 444 6.35 -20.52 -6.40
N TYR A 445 6.90 -21.56 -7.02
CA TYR A 445 6.93 -22.92 -6.46
C TYR A 445 7.69 -23.04 -5.14
N VAL A 446 8.65 -22.15 -4.84
CA VAL A 446 9.40 -22.22 -3.57
C VAL A 446 8.53 -21.86 -2.38
N LEU A 447 7.50 -21.05 -2.61
CA LEU A 447 6.53 -20.67 -1.60
C LEU A 447 5.40 -21.72 -1.50
N ASN A 448 5.14 -22.43 -2.59
CA ASN A 448 4.07 -23.44 -2.68
C ASN A 448 4.46 -24.85 -2.16
N LYS A 449 5.70 -25.08 -1.72
CA LYS A 449 6.13 -26.40 -1.22
C LYS A 449 5.43 -26.75 0.10
N GLN A 450 4.45 -27.65 -0.03
CA GLN A 450 3.65 -28.30 1.01
C GLN A 450 4.46 -28.71 2.24
N SER A 451 4.11 -28.15 3.40
CA SER A 451 4.22 -28.86 4.67
C SER A 451 2.97 -29.72 4.81
N GLY A 452 3.07 -31.02 4.51
CA GLY A 452 1.99 -31.99 4.74
C GLY A 452 1.02 -32.17 3.57
N THR A 453 0.62 -33.43 3.35
CA THR A 453 -0.46 -33.97 2.49
C THR A 453 -1.22 -33.02 1.55
N LEU A 454 -1.29 -33.39 0.27
CA LEU A 454 -2.01 -32.79 -0.88
C LEU A 454 -3.47 -32.27 -0.66
N GLY A 455 -4.07 -32.44 0.52
CA GLY A 455 -5.44 -32.04 0.84
C GLY A 455 -5.61 -30.74 1.64
N GLU A 456 -4.55 -30.20 2.26
CA GLU A 456 -4.68 -29.07 3.21
C GLU A 456 -3.98 -27.82 2.65
N ARG A 457 -4.75 -26.75 2.36
CA ARG A 457 -4.21 -25.47 1.87
C ARG A 457 -4.55 -24.34 2.84
N ASP A 458 -3.52 -23.63 3.30
CA ASP A 458 -3.66 -22.37 4.04
C ASP A 458 -4.36 -21.31 3.16
N VAL A 459 -5.18 -20.45 3.80
CA VAL A 459 -5.76 -19.24 3.21
C VAL A 459 -4.68 -18.33 2.55
N LEU A 460 -3.41 -18.45 2.97
CA LEU A 460 -2.23 -17.79 2.41
C LEU A 460 -1.67 -18.36 1.11
N SER A 461 -2.31 -19.38 0.53
CA SER A 461 -1.93 -19.87 -0.80
C SER A 461 -1.89 -18.77 -1.87
N ARG A 462 -2.41 -17.56 -1.62
CA ARG A 462 -2.30 -16.37 -2.48
C ARG A 462 -0.86 -15.90 -2.67
N ILE A 463 -0.31 -16.16 -3.85
CA ILE A 463 0.98 -15.66 -4.29
C ILE A 463 0.74 -14.52 -5.28
N LEU A 464 1.11 -13.29 -4.90
CA LEU A 464 1.13 -12.15 -5.80
C LEU A 464 2.46 -12.14 -6.57
N ALA A 465 2.39 -12.42 -7.87
CA ALA A 465 3.57 -12.59 -8.72
C ALA A 465 3.76 -11.39 -9.65
N PHE A 466 4.83 -10.62 -9.49
CA PHE A 466 5.15 -9.49 -10.37
C PHE A 466 5.90 -10.00 -11.60
N ARG A 467 5.21 -9.95 -12.75
CA ARG A 467 5.72 -10.46 -14.03
C ARG A 467 6.02 -9.32 -14.99
N LEU A 468 7.15 -9.40 -15.66
CA LEU A 468 7.62 -8.44 -16.65
C LEU A 468 7.36 -9.00 -18.06
N LEU A 469 6.60 -8.26 -18.86
CA LEU A 469 6.27 -8.63 -20.23
C LEU A 469 6.92 -7.62 -21.19
N GLU A 470 7.54 -8.11 -22.26
CA GLU A 470 7.98 -7.26 -23.38
C GLU A 470 6.78 -6.99 -24.30
N ASP A 471 6.71 -5.79 -24.87
CA ASP A 471 5.69 -5.51 -25.90
C ASP A 471 6.08 -6.23 -27.21
N ASP A 472 5.11 -6.79 -27.91
CA ASP A 472 5.36 -7.49 -29.18
C ASP A 472 5.88 -6.51 -30.23
N THR A 473 7.18 -6.61 -30.56
CA THR A 473 7.87 -5.71 -31.50
C THR A 473 8.05 -6.33 -32.89
N GLY A 474 7.41 -7.47 -33.16
CA GLY A 474 7.55 -8.23 -34.41
C GLY A 474 8.90 -8.98 -34.51
N SER A 475 8.96 -10.00 -35.35
CA SER A 475 10.15 -10.83 -35.49
C SER A 475 11.26 -10.09 -36.28
N LYS A 476 12.43 -9.94 -35.67
CA LYS A 476 13.65 -9.46 -36.36
C LYS A 476 14.58 -10.65 -36.63
N PRO A 477 15.27 -10.73 -37.78
CA PRO A 477 16.24 -11.79 -38.03
C PRO A 477 17.35 -11.81 -36.98
N VAL A 478 17.89 -13.00 -36.71
CA VAL A 478 19.03 -13.20 -35.80
C VAL A 478 20.30 -12.64 -36.46
N ARG A 479 21.04 -11.79 -35.75
CA ARG A 479 22.17 -11.05 -36.34
C ARG A 479 23.47 -11.84 -36.33
N ASP A 480 23.79 -12.47 -35.21
CA ASP A 480 25.05 -13.19 -34.98
C ASP A 480 24.89 -14.28 -33.90
N LEU A 481 25.97 -15.02 -33.62
CA LEU A 481 25.98 -16.13 -32.65
C LEU A 481 25.73 -15.66 -31.21
N LEU A 482 26.15 -14.44 -30.84
CA LEU A 482 25.90 -13.88 -29.51
C LEU A 482 24.43 -13.45 -29.37
N ASP A 483 23.85 -12.86 -30.41
CA ASP A 483 22.42 -12.54 -30.51
C ASP A 483 21.56 -13.81 -30.47
N PHE A 484 21.98 -14.88 -31.17
CA PHE A 484 21.33 -16.18 -31.11
C PHE A 484 21.30 -16.73 -29.67
N GLY A 485 22.46 -16.78 -29.01
CA GLY A 485 22.58 -17.29 -27.64
C GLY A 485 21.71 -16.51 -26.65
N ARG A 486 21.72 -15.16 -26.74
CA ARG A 486 20.87 -14.29 -25.91
C ARG A 486 19.39 -14.55 -26.11
N ARG A 487 18.94 -14.68 -27.36
CA ARG A 487 17.53 -14.93 -27.70
C ARG A 487 17.07 -16.33 -27.28
N LEU A 488 17.92 -17.35 -27.44
CA LEU A 488 17.63 -18.70 -26.96
C LEU A 488 17.47 -18.73 -25.43
N SER A 489 18.39 -18.08 -24.70
CA SER A 489 18.26 -17.94 -23.24
C SER A 489 16.97 -17.24 -22.86
N ALA A 490 16.64 -16.10 -23.48
CA ALA A 490 15.39 -15.39 -23.21
C ALA A 490 14.15 -16.26 -23.47
N ALA A 491 14.11 -16.99 -24.60
CA ALA A 491 12.98 -17.85 -24.94
C ALA A 491 12.76 -19.00 -23.95
N ILE A 492 13.84 -19.64 -23.46
CA ILE A 492 13.75 -20.71 -22.44
C ILE A 492 13.20 -20.16 -21.13
N ILE A 493 13.70 -18.99 -20.70
CA ILE A 493 13.29 -18.28 -19.48
C ILE A 493 11.79 -17.93 -19.53
N ASP A 494 11.33 -17.35 -20.64
CA ASP A 494 9.93 -16.92 -20.80
C ASP A 494 8.97 -18.12 -20.88
N SER A 495 9.36 -19.18 -21.59
CA SER A 495 8.52 -20.40 -21.73
C SER A 495 8.35 -21.15 -20.41
N ALA A 496 9.42 -21.28 -19.61
CA ALA A 496 9.34 -21.94 -18.31
C ALA A 496 8.40 -21.21 -17.34
N SER A 497 8.40 -19.88 -17.40
CA SER A 497 7.55 -19.03 -16.55
C SER A 497 6.06 -19.16 -16.88
N GLU A 498 5.72 -19.25 -18.16
CA GLU A 498 4.34 -19.44 -18.62
C GLU A 498 3.79 -20.80 -18.16
N ILE A 499 4.56 -21.87 -18.33
CA ILE A 499 4.18 -23.23 -17.90
C ILE A 499 3.94 -23.27 -16.38
N GLN A 500 4.82 -22.63 -15.61
CA GLN A 500 4.69 -22.62 -14.15
C GLN A 500 3.41 -21.94 -13.66
N LEU A 501 2.97 -20.87 -14.33
CA LEU A 501 1.71 -20.18 -13.99
C LEU A 501 0.48 -21.06 -14.24
N GLN A 502 0.48 -21.84 -15.32
CA GLN A 502 -0.62 -22.77 -15.61
C GLN A 502 -0.75 -23.90 -14.58
N LEU A 503 0.35 -24.23 -13.90
CA LEU A 503 0.41 -25.34 -12.94
C LEU A 503 0.13 -24.91 -11.49
N GLN A 504 -0.02 -23.61 -11.21
CA GLN A 504 -0.17 -23.08 -9.85
C GLN A 504 -1.38 -22.14 -9.74
N PRO A 505 -2.59 -22.67 -9.47
CA PRO A 505 -3.84 -21.88 -9.47
C PRO A 505 -3.86 -20.78 -8.40
N ASN A 506 -2.99 -20.89 -7.40
CA ASN A 506 -2.87 -19.96 -6.29
C ASN A 506 -1.88 -18.80 -6.57
N VAL A 507 -1.36 -18.70 -7.80
CA VAL A 507 -0.48 -17.62 -8.26
C VAL A 507 -1.26 -16.61 -9.08
N TYR A 508 -1.19 -15.35 -8.66
CA TYR A 508 -1.92 -14.23 -9.24
C TYR A 508 -0.91 -13.25 -9.89
N PRO A 509 -0.75 -13.29 -11.22
CA PRO A 509 0.26 -12.49 -11.89
C PRO A 509 -0.17 -11.03 -12.06
N VAL A 510 0.61 -10.10 -11.50
CA VAL A 510 0.62 -8.68 -11.84
C VAL A 510 1.45 -8.51 -13.10
N GLN A 511 0.77 -8.28 -14.23
CA GLN A 511 1.43 -8.16 -15.53
C GLN A 511 1.93 -6.72 -15.75
N ILE A 512 3.24 -6.57 -15.94
CA ILE A 512 3.90 -5.28 -16.12
C ILE A 512 4.51 -5.23 -17.51
N LYS A 513 3.90 -4.44 -18.39
CA LYS A 513 4.38 -4.23 -19.76
C LYS A 513 5.56 -3.27 -19.77
N THR A 514 6.73 -3.75 -20.17
CA THR A 514 8.02 -3.04 -20.09
C THR A 514 8.42 -2.29 -21.36
N GLY A 515 7.56 -2.28 -22.39
CA GLY A 515 7.87 -1.62 -23.65
C GLY A 515 8.88 -2.42 -24.47
N SER A 516 9.77 -1.70 -25.15
CA SER A 516 10.87 -2.27 -25.93
C SER A 516 12.16 -2.51 -25.13
N ILE A 517 12.16 -2.25 -23.82
CA ILE A 517 13.34 -2.38 -22.95
C ILE A 517 13.52 -3.85 -22.56
N LYS A 518 14.69 -4.41 -22.85
CA LYS A 518 15.03 -5.80 -22.52
C LYS A 518 15.75 -5.92 -21.20
N SER A 519 15.78 -7.13 -20.64
CA SER A 519 16.48 -7.44 -19.39
C SER A 519 17.99 -7.18 -19.41
N THR A 520 18.60 -7.16 -20.60
CA THR A 520 20.06 -7.07 -20.80
C THR A 520 20.54 -5.72 -21.34
N ASP A 521 19.68 -4.70 -21.41
CA ASP A 521 20.00 -3.37 -21.95
C ASP A 521 20.81 -2.48 -20.98
N PHE A 522 21.84 -3.02 -20.33
CA PHE A 522 22.64 -2.31 -19.29
C PHE A 522 23.36 -1.05 -19.79
N ASP A 523 23.69 -0.95 -21.08
CA ASP A 523 24.39 0.19 -21.67
C ASP A 523 23.43 1.30 -22.20
N GLY A 524 22.13 1.00 -22.33
CA GLY A 524 21.17 1.87 -23.02
C GLY A 524 20.07 2.47 -22.14
N VAL A 525 19.94 2.02 -20.88
CA VAL A 525 18.86 2.45 -19.99
C VAL A 525 19.30 3.67 -19.17
N ASN A 526 18.83 4.84 -19.61
CA ASN A 526 18.99 6.11 -18.89
C ASN A 526 17.94 6.29 -17.77
N VAL A 527 18.03 7.40 -17.04
CA VAL A 527 17.09 7.73 -15.94
C VAL A 527 15.65 7.80 -16.43
N ASP A 528 15.40 8.32 -17.63
CA ASP A 528 14.04 8.44 -18.20
C ASP A 528 13.43 7.07 -18.50
N SER A 529 14.24 6.13 -19.01
CA SER A 529 13.83 4.75 -19.25
C SER A 529 13.49 4.03 -17.94
N LYS A 530 14.22 4.29 -16.85
CA LYS A 530 13.91 3.75 -15.52
C LYS A 530 12.67 4.40 -14.93
N ARG A 531 12.47 5.71 -15.13
CA ARG A 531 11.25 6.42 -14.74
C ARG A 531 10.03 5.87 -15.48
N PHE A 532 10.17 5.60 -16.77
CA PHE A 532 9.16 4.92 -17.58
C PHE A 532 8.83 3.54 -17.01
N LEU A 533 9.84 2.68 -16.78
CA LEU A 533 9.65 1.35 -16.19
C LEU A 533 8.94 1.40 -14.83
N TYR A 534 9.36 2.30 -13.94
CA TYR A 534 8.70 2.52 -12.65
C TYR A 534 7.23 2.89 -12.84
N GLY A 535 6.91 3.82 -13.75
CA GLY A 535 5.55 4.19 -14.09
C GLY A 535 4.71 3.02 -14.64
N ARG A 536 5.32 2.17 -15.48
CA ARG A 536 4.67 0.93 -15.97
C ARG A 536 4.37 -0.05 -14.85
N GLY A 537 5.29 -0.20 -13.89
CA GLY A 537 5.08 -0.98 -12.68
C GLY A 537 3.90 -0.49 -11.86
N VAL A 538 3.85 0.82 -11.58
CA VAL A 538 2.73 1.44 -10.86
C VAL A 538 1.41 1.17 -11.59
N LYS A 539 1.39 1.41 -12.91
CA LYS A 539 0.19 1.22 -13.73
C LYS A 539 -0.29 -0.24 -13.73
N GLY A 540 0.61 -1.21 -13.98
CA GLY A 540 0.24 -2.62 -14.04
C GLY A 540 -0.32 -3.15 -12.72
N ALA A 541 0.27 -2.73 -11.59
CA ALA A 541 -0.25 -3.08 -10.27
C ALA A 541 -1.59 -2.39 -9.96
N ARG A 542 -1.77 -1.11 -10.30
CA ARG A 542 -3.07 -0.42 -10.12
C ARG A 542 -4.18 -1.11 -10.91
N GLU A 543 -3.98 -1.36 -12.20
CA GLU A 543 -4.95 -2.06 -13.05
C GLU A 543 -5.30 -3.46 -12.51
N PHE A 544 -4.33 -4.14 -11.90
CA PHE A 544 -4.55 -5.43 -11.26
C PHE A 544 -5.48 -5.31 -10.05
N PHE A 545 -5.25 -4.35 -9.14
CA PHE A 545 -6.07 -4.18 -7.93
C PHE A 545 -7.45 -3.58 -8.23
N GLU A 546 -7.59 -2.72 -9.24
CA GLU A 546 -8.90 -2.25 -9.74
C GLU A 546 -9.77 -3.42 -10.19
N LYS A 547 -9.15 -4.45 -10.77
CA LYS A 547 -9.82 -5.66 -11.25
C LYS A 547 -9.77 -6.81 -10.24
N GLU A 548 -9.35 -6.56 -8.98
CA GLU A 548 -9.15 -7.60 -7.96
C GLU A 548 -10.33 -8.56 -7.88
N ARG A 549 -11.56 -8.05 -7.87
CA ARG A 549 -12.77 -8.89 -7.80
C ARG A 549 -12.89 -9.85 -8.98
N LEU A 550 -12.61 -9.40 -10.20
CA LEU A 550 -12.64 -10.25 -11.39
C LEU A 550 -11.48 -11.25 -11.40
N THR A 551 -10.33 -10.86 -10.85
CA THR A 551 -9.12 -11.68 -10.79
C THR A 551 -9.20 -12.77 -9.72
N ALA A 552 -9.74 -12.46 -8.55
CA ALA A 552 -9.92 -13.40 -7.43
C ALA A 552 -10.98 -14.48 -7.74
N LEU A 553 -11.95 -14.19 -8.60
CA LEU A 553 -13.02 -15.12 -8.99
C LEU A 553 -12.63 -16.11 -10.10
N ARG A 554 -11.52 -15.90 -10.81
CA ARG A 554 -11.17 -16.67 -12.02
C ARG A 554 -10.41 -17.99 -11.79
N GLY A 555 -10.01 -18.30 -10.55
CA GLY A 555 -9.00 -19.34 -10.28
C GLY A 555 -9.48 -20.67 -9.68
N ASP A 556 -10.54 -20.69 -8.87
CA ASP A 556 -10.87 -21.86 -8.04
C ASP A 556 -12.20 -22.51 -8.47
N ALA A 557 -12.15 -23.28 -9.57
CA ALA A 557 -13.25 -24.16 -10.00
C ALA A 557 -13.42 -25.42 -9.11
N THR A 558 -12.73 -25.50 -7.97
CA THR A 558 -12.88 -26.59 -6.99
C THR A 558 -12.97 -26.00 -5.59
N ALA A 559 -14.09 -26.25 -4.90
CA ALA A 559 -14.30 -25.79 -3.52
C ALA A 559 -13.17 -26.28 -2.60
N GLN A 560 -12.27 -25.34 -2.24
CA GLN A 560 -11.06 -25.54 -1.45
C GLN A 560 -11.40 -25.83 0.02
N GLU A 561 -10.68 -26.78 0.61
CA GLU A 561 -10.71 -27.05 2.05
C GLU A 561 -9.63 -26.21 2.75
N PHE A 562 -10.04 -25.53 3.83
CA PHE A 562 -9.23 -24.68 4.71
C PHE A 562 -9.17 -25.31 6.10
N GLN A 563 -8.16 -24.96 6.89
CA GLN A 563 -7.87 -25.62 8.17
C GLN A 563 -7.75 -24.66 9.35
N GLY A 564 -8.47 -25.00 10.40
CA GLY A 564 -8.43 -24.37 11.70
C GLY A 564 -9.29 -23.11 11.81
N PHE A 565 -9.39 -22.66 13.06
CA PHE A 565 -10.29 -21.59 13.46
C PHE A 565 -9.96 -20.23 12.83
N ASP A 566 -8.68 -19.87 12.72
CA ASP A 566 -8.29 -18.52 12.26
C ASP A 566 -8.60 -18.31 10.78
N GLU A 567 -8.44 -19.36 9.97
CA GLU A 567 -8.79 -19.39 8.56
C GLU A 567 -10.29 -19.23 8.37
N LYS A 568 -11.09 -19.93 9.19
CA LYS A 568 -12.55 -19.75 9.25
C LYS A 568 -12.94 -18.32 9.54
N MET A 569 -12.35 -17.72 10.57
CA MET A 569 -12.64 -16.33 10.96
C MET A 569 -12.21 -15.34 9.88
N LEU A 570 -11.12 -15.61 9.17
CA LEU A 570 -10.67 -14.80 8.05
C LEU A 570 -11.68 -14.82 6.90
N LEU A 571 -12.19 -15.99 6.53
CA LEU A 571 -13.26 -16.12 5.54
C LEU A 571 -14.52 -15.38 6.02
N LEU A 572 -14.92 -15.56 7.27
CA LEU A 572 -16.08 -14.92 7.88
C LEU A 572 -16.01 -13.40 7.80
N VAL A 573 -14.91 -12.79 8.24
CA VAL A 573 -14.71 -11.33 8.21
C VAL A 573 -14.77 -10.78 6.77
N ARG A 574 -14.20 -11.50 5.80
CA ARG A 574 -14.23 -11.11 4.38
C ARG A 574 -15.65 -11.15 3.82
N GLN A 575 -16.39 -12.23 4.06
CA GLN A 575 -17.76 -12.37 3.57
C GLN A 575 -18.73 -11.39 4.28
N MET A 576 -18.55 -11.13 5.58
CA MET A 576 -19.32 -10.10 6.28
C MET A 576 -19.19 -8.74 5.60
N ARG A 577 -17.99 -8.38 5.13
CA ARG A 577 -17.73 -7.09 4.48
C ARG A 577 -18.38 -6.98 3.08
N SER A 578 -18.43 -8.06 2.30
CA SER A 578 -19.08 -8.07 0.99
C SER A 578 -20.61 -8.23 1.05
N CYS A 579 -21.12 -8.80 2.14
CA CYS A 579 -22.54 -9.02 2.39
C CYS A 579 -23.34 -7.70 2.36
N LYS A 580 -24.48 -7.71 1.68
CA LYS A 580 -25.35 -6.52 1.54
C LYS A 580 -26.78 -6.71 2.03
N GLY A 581 -27.26 -7.95 2.15
CA GLY A 581 -28.65 -8.26 2.43
C GLY A 581 -28.81 -9.05 3.73
N THR A 582 -28.36 -10.30 3.73
CA THR A 582 -28.63 -11.25 4.81
C THR A 582 -27.38 -11.96 5.30
N PHE A 583 -27.27 -12.15 6.60
CA PHE A 583 -26.24 -12.96 7.26
C PHE A 583 -26.90 -13.98 8.18
N LEU A 584 -26.53 -15.24 8.02
CA LEU A 584 -27.03 -16.37 8.78
C LEU A 584 -25.86 -17.10 9.43
N ALA A 585 -25.94 -17.32 10.74
CA ALA A 585 -25.01 -18.19 11.47
C ALA A 585 -25.76 -19.42 12.01
N ILE A 586 -25.23 -20.62 11.78
CA ILE A 586 -25.83 -21.87 12.26
C ILE A 586 -24.76 -22.67 13.01
N GLY A 587 -25.04 -23.06 14.25
CA GLY A 587 -24.09 -23.83 15.06
C GLY A 587 -24.62 -24.13 16.46
N PRO A 588 -23.93 -24.95 17.25
CA PRO A 588 -24.37 -25.29 18.60
C PRO A 588 -24.33 -24.08 19.56
N ASP A 589 -23.41 -23.14 19.32
CA ASP A 589 -23.16 -21.97 20.16
C ASP A 589 -22.63 -20.79 19.32
N THR A 590 -22.38 -19.66 19.98
CA THR A 590 -22.02 -18.38 19.33
C THR A 590 -20.59 -17.92 19.64
N TYR A 591 -19.68 -18.85 19.97
CA TYR A 591 -18.32 -18.54 20.42
C TYR A 591 -17.51 -17.60 19.51
N TRP A 592 -17.73 -17.70 18.20
CA TRP A 592 -17.10 -16.88 17.17
C TRP A 592 -17.36 -15.37 17.35
N LEU A 593 -18.45 -14.98 18.03
CA LEU A 593 -18.84 -13.57 18.24
C LEU A 593 -17.72 -12.75 18.86
N ASP A 594 -17.11 -13.22 19.95
CA ASP A 594 -16.07 -12.48 20.68
C ASP A 594 -14.83 -12.21 19.80
N HIS A 595 -14.62 -13.00 18.73
CA HIS A 595 -13.50 -12.86 17.81
C HIS A 595 -13.80 -11.90 16.66
N VAL A 596 -15.06 -11.71 16.29
CA VAL A 596 -15.47 -10.92 15.12
C VAL A 596 -16.43 -9.75 15.41
N PHE A 597 -16.57 -9.37 16.68
CA PHE A 597 -17.49 -8.32 17.12
C PHE A 597 -17.39 -7.01 16.31
N PRO A 598 -16.19 -6.45 16.01
CA PRO A 598 -16.11 -5.25 15.17
C PRO A 598 -16.74 -5.42 13.79
N SER A 599 -16.58 -6.59 13.15
CA SER A 599 -17.22 -6.87 11.85
C SER A 599 -18.73 -6.95 11.95
N LEU A 600 -19.24 -7.58 13.00
CA LEU A 600 -20.68 -7.67 13.27
C LEU A 600 -21.30 -6.29 13.50
N LEU A 601 -20.62 -5.42 14.24
CA LEU A 601 -21.05 -4.05 14.43
C LEU A 601 -21.17 -3.29 13.09
N LEU A 602 -20.18 -3.41 12.22
CA LEU A 602 -20.20 -2.79 10.88
C LEU A 602 -21.27 -3.40 9.97
N LEU A 603 -21.56 -4.69 10.12
CA LEU A 603 -22.64 -5.36 9.41
C LEU A 603 -24.01 -4.85 9.86
N ALA A 604 -24.23 -4.74 11.18
CA ALA A 604 -25.45 -4.19 11.76
C ALA A 604 -25.65 -2.71 11.39
N ARG A 605 -24.59 -1.89 11.43
CA ARG A 605 -24.62 -0.47 11.02
C ARG A 605 -24.99 -0.27 9.54
N ARG A 606 -24.68 -1.25 8.68
CA ARG A 606 -25.10 -1.26 7.27
C ARG A 606 -26.53 -1.75 7.05
N GLY A 607 -27.24 -2.14 8.12
CA GLY A 607 -28.62 -2.62 8.05
C GLY A 607 -28.75 -4.02 7.44
N VAL A 608 -27.71 -4.84 7.48
CA VAL A 608 -27.79 -6.24 7.04
C VAL A 608 -28.62 -7.04 8.03
N ALA A 609 -29.61 -7.78 7.54
CA ALA A 609 -30.46 -8.63 8.36
C ALA A 609 -29.68 -9.84 8.88
N PHE A 610 -29.68 -10.04 10.19
CA PHE A 610 -28.84 -11.05 10.83
C PHE A 610 -29.67 -12.03 11.66
N THR A 611 -29.50 -13.33 11.37
CA THR A 611 -30.11 -14.43 12.12
C THR A 611 -29.04 -15.41 12.63
N ALA A 612 -29.19 -15.87 13.87
CA ALA A 612 -28.38 -16.94 14.45
C ALA A 612 -29.29 -18.10 14.89
N VAL A 613 -29.05 -19.29 14.35
CA VAL A 613 -29.77 -20.52 14.71
C VAL A 613 -28.87 -21.38 15.58
N VAL A 614 -29.31 -21.66 16.81
CA VAL A 614 -28.49 -22.29 17.86
C VAL A 614 -29.23 -23.40 18.58
N THR A 615 -28.49 -24.31 19.24
CA THR A 615 -29.11 -25.31 20.12
C THR A 615 -29.57 -24.71 21.45
N PRO A 616 -30.53 -25.33 22.17
CA PRO A 616 -30.98 -24.85 23.47
C PRO A 616 -29.81 -24.69 24.44
N ILE A 617 -29.80 -23.56 25.16
CA ILE A 617 -28.68 -23.25 26.07
C ILE A 617 -28.52 -24.29 27.19
N SER A 618 -29.61 -24.95 27.56
CA SER A 618 -29.67 -26.03 28.54
C SER A 618 -28.88 -27.29 28.14
N TRP A 619 -28.53 -27.43 26.85
CA TRP A 619 -27.73 -28.55 26.36
C TRP A 619 -26.22 -28.30 26.49
N LEU A 620 -25.81 -27.07 26.81
CA LEU A 620 -24.41 -26.70 26.97
C LEU A 620 -23.92 -27.01 28.38
N ASN A 621 -22.61 -27.26 28.52
CA ASN A 621 -21.98 -27.40 29.82
C ASN A 621 -22.21 -26.11 30.64
N PRO A 622 -22.61 -26.20 31.94
CA PRO A 622 -22.87 -25.03 32.78
C PRO A 622 -21.73 -24.00 32.81
N LYS A 623 -20.47 -24.46 32.67
CA LYS A 623 -19.28 -23.59 32.60
C LYS A 623 -19.31 -22.63 31.39
N PHE A 624 -19.91 -23.05 30.28
CA PHE A 624 -19.99 -22.27 29.04
C PHE A 624 -21.36 -21.59 28.86
N ALA A 625 -22.42 -22.09 29.51
CA ALA A 625 -23.77 -21.56 29.38
C ALA A 625 -23.87 -20.06 29.72
N GLN A 626 -23.18 -19.60 30.77
CA GLN A 626 -23.20 -18.15 31.11
C GLN A 626 -22.56 -17.28 30.02
N GLN A 627 -21.45 -17.73 29.43
CA GLN A 627 -20.79 -16.99 28.34
C GLN A 627 -21.65 -16.98 27.08
N GLU A 628 -22.32 -18.09 26.80
CA GLU A 628 -23.24 -18.18 25.67
C GLU A 628 -24.46 -17.27 25.86
N ALA A 629 -25.04 -17.20 27.05
CA ALA A 629 -26.15 -16.29 27.35
C ALA A 629 -25.78 -14.83 27.06
N ARG A 630 -24.61 -14.39 27.54
CA ARG A 630 -24.05 -13.06 27.27
C ARG A 630 -23.93 -12.80 25.76
N ARG A 631 -23.41 -13.76 24.99
CA ARG A 631 -23.24 -13.62 23.53
C ARG A 631 -24.58 -13.52 22.81
N ARG A 632 -25.55 -14.39 23.11
CA ARG A 632 -26.91 -14.35 22.53
C ARG A 632 -27.60 -13.02 22.79
N GLN A 633 -27.43 -12.46 23.99
CA GLN A 633 -27.98 -11.14 24.31
C GLN A 633 -27.28 -10.02 23.53
N LEU A 634 -25.96 -10.08 23.39
CA LEU A 634 -25.20 -9.11 22.59
C LEU A 634 -25.59 -9.16 21.09
N LEU A 635 -25.88 -10.35 20.56
CA LEU A 635 -26.46 -10.51 19.23
C LEU A 635 -27.80 -9.78 19.10
N GLY A 636 -28.70 -9.96 20.07
CA GLY A 636 -29.98 -9.25 20.10
C GLY A 636 -29.81 -7.72 20.17
N LEU A 637 -28.84 -7.22 20.93
CA LEU A 637 -28.51 -5.79 21.01
C LEU A 637 -27.95 -5.20 19.70
N LEU A 638 -27.39 -6.04 18.84
CA LEU A 638 -26.96 -5.70 17.48
C LEU A 638 -28.10 -5.85 16.45
N GLY A 639 -29.30 -6.23 16.88
CA GLY A 639 -30.47 -6.41 16.01
C GLY A 639 -30.60 -7.79 15.40
N ALA A 640 -29.83 -8.77 15.87
CA ALA A 640 -29.91 -10.14 15.38
C ALA A 640 -31.12 -10.89 15.94
N VAL A 641 -31.72 -11.75 15.13
CA VAL A 641 -32.73 -12.72 15.58
C VAL A 641 -32.01 -14.00 16.00
N VAL A 642 -32.06 -14.33 17.30
CA VAL A 642 -31.49 -15.57 17.84
C VAL A 642 -32.62 -16.59 18.00
N THR A 643 -32.52 -17.72 17.28
CA THR A 643 -33.53 -18.78 17.27
C THR A 643 -32.93 -20.05 17.86
N GLU A 644 -33.58 -20.59 18.89
CA GLU A 644 -33.21 -21.89 19.45
C GLU A 644 -33.97 -23.01 18.73
N THR A 645 -33.28 -24.09 18.35
CA THR A 645 -33.90 -25.25 17.71
C THR A 645 -33.46 -26.56 18.38
N SER A 646 -34.44 -27.41 18.69
CA SER A 646 -34.20 -28.79 19.15
C SER A 646 -33.99 -29.78 18.00
N GLU A 647 -34.17 -29.33 16.75
CA GLU A 647 -33.95 -30.15 15.55
C GLU A 647 -32.46 -30.26 15.22
N ARG A 648 -32.11 -31.25 14.40
CA ARG A 648 -30.73 -31.38 13.89
C ARG A 648 -30.40 -30.16 13.03
N LEU A 649 -29.31 -29.47 13.36
CA LEU A 649 -28.83 -28.34 12.57
C LEU A 649 -28.52 -28.78 11.14
N PRO A 650 -28.97 -28.03 10.11
CA PRO A 650 -28.78 -28.41 8.71
C PRO A 650 -27.30 -28.43 8.31
N PHE A 651 -26.52 -27.49 8.88
CA PHE A 651 -25.07 -27.47 8.80
C PHE A 651 -24.49 -26.66 9.97
N MET A 652 -23.17 -26.69 10.12
CA MET A 652 -22.44 -25.77 11.01
C MET A 652 -21.66 -24.78 10.16
N GLY A 653 -21.84 -23.48 10.40
CA GLY A 653 -21.15 -22.46 9.63
C GLY A 653 -21.93 -21.16 9.45
N PHE A 654 -21.67 -20.50 8.33
CA PHE A 654 -22.13 -19.15 8.04
C PHE A 654 -22.63 -19.04 6.60
N ALA A 655 -23.70 -18.30 6.36
CA ALA A 655 -24.20 -18.04 5.01
C ALA A 655 -24.53 -16.56 4.82
N PHE A 656 -24.35 -16.06 3.60
CA PHE A 656 -24.48 -14.65 3.24
C PHE A 656 -25.29 -14.52 1.97
N ASP A 657 -26.22 -13.56 1.94
CA ASP A 657 -27.02 -13.21 0.76
C ASP A 657 -27.63 -14.43 0.06
N LEU A 658 -28.01 -15.46 0.84
CA LEU A 658 -28.59 -16.72 0.33
C LEU A 658 -29.80 -16.45 -0.56
N GLY A 659 -29.92 -17.20 -1.67
CA GLY A 659 -30.97 -17.01 -2.68
C GLY A 659 -30.68 -15.88 -3.68
N THR A 660 -29.50 -15.25 -3.64
CA THR A 660 -29.08 -14.23 -4.62
C THR A 660 -27.88 -14.69 -5.44
N ASN A 661 -27.58 -14.00 -6.54
CA ASN A 661 -26.37 -14.21 -7.34
C ASN A 661 -25.07 -13.76 -6.65
N ARG A 662 -25.13 -13.37 -5.37
CA ARG A 662 -23.97 -13.05 -4.53
C ARG A 662 -23.86 -13.97 -3.33
N ALA A 663 -24.70 -15.02 -3.29
CA ALA A 663 -24.73 -15.95 -2.18
C ALA A 663 -23.36 -16.58 -1.94
N SER A 664 -22.99 -16.73 -0.68
CA SER A 664 -21.81 -17.50 -0.27
C SER A 664 -22.07 -18.20 1.05
N THR A 665 -21.43 -19.34 1.25
CA THR A 665 -21.57 -20.14 2.48
C THR A 665 -20.21 -20.71 2.90
N ILE A 666 -19.92 -20.63 4.19
CA ILE A 666 -18.76 -21.22 4.86
C ILE A 666 -19.28 -22.40 5.69
N LEU A 667 -18.94 -23.62 5.31
CA LEU A 667 -19.31 -24.84 6.06
C LEU A 667 -18.14 -25.33 6.91
N THR A 668 -18.42 -25.76 8.13
CA THR A 668 -17.44 -26.31 9.09
C THR A 668 -17.70 -27.79 9.31
N TYR A 669 -16.65 -28.59 9.27
CA TYR A 669 -16.63 -30.01 9.57
C TYR A 669 -15.67 -30.27 10.73
N LEU A 670 -16.12 -31.04 11.72
CA LEU A 670 -15.29 -31.49 12.83
C LEU A 670 -15.07 -33.00 12.68
N PRO A 671 -13.82 -33.51 12.77
CA PRO A 671 -13.57 -34.95 12.86
C PRO A 671 -14.30 -35.55 14.07
N GLU A 672 -14.82 -36.78 13.96
CA GLU A 672 -15.59 -37.44 15.03
C GLU A 672 -14.80 -37.55 16.37
N ASP A 673 -13.47 -37.60 16.27
CA ASP A 673 -12.51 -37.77 17.37
C ASP A 673 -12.11 -36.45 18.07
N ALA A 674 -12.45 -35.29 17.52
CA ALA A 674 -12.01 -33.96 18.03
C ALA A 674 -12.75 -33.48 19.30
N ARG A 675 -13.41 -34.39 20.04
CA ARG A 675 -14.23 -34.07 21.22
C ARG A 675 -13.41 -33.73 22.47
N THR A 676 -12.09 -33.83 22.41
CA THR A 676 -11.19 -33.57 23.55
C THR A 676 -10.11 -32.54 23.21
N ASN A 677 -10.32 -31.31 23.70
CA ASN A 677 -9.32 -30.26 23.93
C ASN A 677 -8.61 -29.51 22.78
N SER A 678 -8.69 -29.88 21.49
CA SER A 678 -8.03 -29.12 20.39
C SER A 678 -8.96 -28.64 19.26
N ARG A 679 -10.21 -28.24 19.57
CA ARG A 679 -11.14 -27.68 18.55
C ARG A 679 -10.57 -26.54 17.71
N TYR A 680 -9.53 -25.84 18.16
CA TYR A 680 -8.99 -24.66 17.48
C TYR A 680 -8.22 -25.02 16.20
N GLU A 681 -7.48 -26.12 16.19
CA GLU A 681 -6.55 -26.49 15.09
C GLU A 681 -7.18 -27.47 14.09
N ASP A 682 -8.12 -28.32 14.54
CA ASP A 682 -8.62 -29.46 13.77
C ASP A 682 -9.90 -29.18 12.95
N GLU A 683 -10.43 -27.95 12.95
CA GLU A 683 -11.63 -27.63 12.16
C GLU A 683 -11.32 -27.63 10.66
N LYS A 684 -12.11 -28.35 9.87
CA LYS A 684 -12.05 -28.28 8.40
C LYS A 684 -13.15 -27.39 7.89
N VAL A 685 -12.84 -26.50 6.94
CA VAL A 685 -13.76 -25.46 6.49
C VAL A 685 -13.81 -25.41 4.97
N ARG A 686 -14.99 -25.18 4.41
CA ARG A 686 -15.19 -25.08 2.96
C ARG A 686 -16.02 -23.86 2.60
N LEU A 687 -15.55 -23.08 1.62
CA LEU A 687 -16.27 -21.93 1.07
C LEU A 687 -16.97 -22.33 -0.23
N TYR A 688 -18.25 -21.99 -0.34
CA TYR A 688 -19.08 -22.12 -1.54
C TYR A 688 -19.53 -20.73 -2.00
N THR A 689 -19.53 -20.47 -3.30
CA THR A 689 -19.93 -19.16 -3.87
C THR A 689 -20.90 -19.32 -5.03
N ALA A 690 -21.72 -18.30 -5.30
CA ALA A 690 -22.73 -18.34 -6.37
C ALA A 690 -22.14 -18.57 -7.77
N ASP A 691 -20.91 -18.11 -8.00
CA ASP A 691 -20.23 -18.25 -9.29
C ASP A 691 -19.73 -19.68 -9.54
N SER A 692 -19.34 -20.40 -8.49
CA SER A 692 -18.73 -21.74 -8.57
C SER A 692 -19.68 -22.88 -8.19
N ASP A 693 -20.59 -22.64 -7.24
CA ASP A 693 -21.38 -23.66 -6.56
C ASP A 693 -22.88 -23.31 -6.43
N PRO A 694 -23.56 -22.83 -7.51
CA PRO A 694 -24.93 -22.34 -7.41
C PRO A 694 -25.92 -23.40 -6.87
N VAL A 695 -25.76 -24.66 -7.29
CA VAL A 695 -26.62 -25.79 -6.87
C VAL A 695 -26.51 -26.05 -5.36
N VAL A 696 -25.29 -26.00 -4.80
CA VAL A 696 -25.08 -26.23 -3.36
C VAL A 696 -25.77 -25.13 -2.55
N LEU A 697 -25.66 -23.88 -3.01
CA LEU A 697 -26.26 -22.74 -2.32
C LEU A 697 -27.79 -22.73 -2.40
N GLU A 698 -28.37 -23.20 -3.51
CA GLU A 698 -29.82 -23.37 -3.66
C GLU A 698 -30.36 -24.44 -2.71
N MET A 699 -29.71 -25.61 -2.65
CA MET A 699 -30.07 -26.68 -1.70
C MET A 699 -29.98 -26.21 -0.24
N LEU A 700 -28.94 -25.45 0.11
CA LEU A 700 -28.78 -24.90 1.44
C LEU A 700 -29.84 -23.85 1.77
N ALA A 701 -30.21 -23.00 0.81
CA ALA A 701 -31.27 -22.02 0.98
C ALA A 701 -32.63 -22.68 1.26
N GLU A 702 -32.94 -23.79 0.57
CA GLU A 702 -34.14 -24.59 0.85
C GLU A 702 -34.12 -25.18 2.26
N GLN A 703 -33.00 -25.79 2.67
CA GLN A 703 -32.88 -26.43 3.99
C GLN A 703 -33.03 -25.47 5.17
N VAL A 704 -32.55 -24.23 5.04
CA VAL A 704 -32.63 -23.23 6.13
C VAL A 704 -33.90 -22.40 6.11
N SER A 705 -34.70 -22.47 5.04
CA SER A 705 -35.93 -21.67 4.90
C SER A 705 -36.92 -21.88 6.05
N ALA A 706 -36.96 -23.08 6.64
CA ALA A 706 -37.81 -23.40 7.79
C ALA A 706 -37.29 -22.81 9.12
N HIS A 707 -35.99 -22.58 9.24
CA HIS A 707 -35.34 -22.06 10.45
C HIS A 707 -35.08 -20.55 10.38
N THR A 708 -35.34 -19.93 9.23
CA THR A 708 -35.14 -18.50 9.00
C THR A 708 -36.49 -17.82 8.82
N THR A 709 -36.86 -16.97 9.77
CA THR A 709 -37.93 -16.00 9.52
C THR A 709 -37.38 -14.87 8.67
N ALA A 710 -38.20 -14.30 7.79
CA ALA A 710 -37.85 -13.10 7.05
C ALA A 710 -37.60 -11.95 8.03
N ALA A 711 -36.36 -11.80 8.49
CA ALA A 711 -35.98 -10.73 9.37
C ALA A 711 -36.10 -9.42 8.58
N VAL A 712 -37.05 -8.57 8.96
CA VAL A 712 -37.11 -7.20 8.47
C VAL A 712 -35.84 -6.51 8.99
N PRO A 713 -35.03 -5.87 8.12
CA PRO A 713 -33.86 -5.12 8.56
C PRO A 713 -34.25 -4.16 9.68
N SER A 714 -33.69 -4.37 10.88
CA SER A 714 -33.91 -3.43 11.97
C SER A 714 -33.08 -2.18 11.67
N SER A 715 -33.74 -1.03 11.50
CA SER A 715 -33.06 0.26 11.36
C SER A 715 -32.52 0.70 12.73
N LEU A 716 -31.54 -0.02 13.25
CA LEU A 716 -30.87 0.31 14.50
C LEU A 716 -29.85 1.42 14.26
N LYS A 717 -30.07 2.57 14.91
CA LYS A 717 -29.08 3.64 14.99
C LYS A 717 -28.02 3.27 16.02
N LEU A 718 -27.02 2.50 15.60
CA LEU A 718 -25.83 2.22 16.40
C LEU A 718 -24.87 3.40 16.22
N GLU A 719 -24.69 4.22 17.24
CA GLU A 719 -23.90 5.47 17.15
C GLU A 719 -22.68 5.45 18.08
N TYR A 720 -21.63 6.16 17.68
CA TYR A 720 -20.46 6.37 18.52
C TYR A 720 -20.68 7.56 19.46
N ALA A 721 -20.46 7.34 20.75
CA ALA A 721 -20.54 8.34 21.81
C ALA A 721 -19.25 8.37 22.63
N SER A 722 -19.00 9.49 23.31
CA SER A 722 -17.91 9.56 24.29
C SER A 722 -18.22 8.69 25.51
N CYS A 723 -17.20 8.03 26.04
CA CYS A 723 -17.23 7.30 27.30
C CYS A 723 -16.52 8.15 28.37
N ALA A 724 -17.08 8.23 29.58
CA ALA A 724 -16.37 8.83 30.69
C ALA A 724 -15.15 7.98 31.06
N GLU A 725 -13.98 8.58 31.25
CA GLU A 725 -12.75 7.88 31.60
C GLU A 725 -12.89 7.06 32.89
N GLN A 726 -13.57 7.63 33.89
CA GLN A 726 -13.80 6.97 35.17
C GLN A 726 -14.57 5.65 35.01
N LYS A 727 -15.54 5.60 34.08
CA LYS A 727 -16.31 4.37 33.78
C LYS A 727 -15.39 3.26 33.26
N LEU A 728 -14.42 3.58 32.41
CA LEU A 728 -13.42 2.63 31.91
C LEU A 728 -12.50 2.16 33.04
N ILE A 729 -11.98 3.09 33.84
CA ILE A 729 -11.09 2.81 34.97
C ILE A 729 -11.78 1.88 35.99
N ASP A 730 -13.03 2.15 36.34
CA ASP A 730 -13.78 1.34 37.30
C ASP A 730 -14.04 -0.07 36.79
N ARG A 731 -14.23 -0.25 35.48
CA ARG A 731 -14.34 -1.57 34.88
C ARG A 731 -13.02 -2.33 34.87
N LEU A 732 -11.91 -1.65 34.55
CA LEU A 732 -10.57 -2.27 34.58
C LEU A 732 -10.17 -2.76 35.96
N ARG A 733 -10.61 -2.09 37.05
CA ARG A 733 -10.39 -2.54 38.43
C ARG A 733 -11.02 -3.90 38.76
N ARG A 734 -11.93 -4.41 37.92
CA ARG A 734 -12.50 -5.77 38.07
C ARG A 734 -11.51 -6.86 37.66
N VAL A 735 -10.46 -6.53 36.91
CA VAL A 735 -9.34 -7.45 36.67
C VAL A 735 -8.56 -7.55 37.98
N SER A 736 -8.41 -8.78 38.50
CA SER A 736 -7.82 -9.04 39.83
C SER A 736 -6.45 -8.36 40.02
N ALA A 737 -5.59 -8.43 39.01
CA ALA A 737 -4.26 -7.83 39.01
C ALA A 737 -4.27 -6.28 39.07
N TYR A 738 -5.40 -5.64 38.72
CA TYR A 738 -5.51 -4.18 38.63
C TYR A 738 -6.27 -3.56 39.81
N ALA A 739 -6.81 -4.36 40.72
CA ALA A 739 -7.65 -3.89 41.82
C ALA A 739 -6.97 -2.82 42.70
N ARG A 740 -5.64 -2.88 42.83
CA ARG A 740 -4.83 -1.94 43.63
C ARG A 740 -3.84 -1.12 42.80
N ALA A 741 -3.84 -1.29 41.48
CA ALA A 741 -2.91 -0.62 40.59
C ALA A 741 -3.34 0.83 40.30
N SER A 742 -2.37 1.68 39.96
CA SER A 742 -2.65 3.01 39.42
C SER A 742 -3.03 2.86 37.95
N ILE A 743 -4.18 3.42 37.55
CA ILE A 743 -4.70 3.36 36.18
C ILE A 743 -4.89 4.79 35.70
N SER A 744 -4.29 5.12 34.56
CA SER A 744 -4.39 6.45 33.94
C SER A 744 -4.49 6.33 32.43
N ILE A 745 -5.08 7.33 31.78
CA ILE A 745 -5.09 7.47 30.33
C ILE A 745 -4.02 8.47 29.96
N GLN A 746 -3.12 8.10 29.06
CA GLN A 746 -1.95 8.89 28.68
C GLN A 746 -1.76 8.85 27.16
N SER A 747 -1.11 9.88 26.64
CA SER A 747 -0.61 9.86 25.27
C SER A 747 0.67 9.02 25.20
N VAL A 748 0.69 8.02 24.33
CA VAL A 748 1.81 7.07 24.17
C VAL A 748 2.32 7.13 22.74
N GLN A 749 3.64 7.28 22.61
CA GLN A 749 4.32 7.25 21.31
C GLN A 749 4.38 5.82 20.76
N VAL A 750 3.90 5.62 19.54
CA VAL A 750 3.87 4.33 18.84
C VAL A 750 5.24 4.08 18.20
N THR A 751 6.18 3.61 19.00
CA THR A 751 7.53 3.28 18.52
C THR A 751 7.66 1.79 18.24
N ARG A 752 8.64 1.45 17.39
CA ARG A 752 8.94 0.05 17.09
C ARG A 752 9.38 -0.75 18.32
N ASP A 753 9.92 -0.08 19.34
CA ASP A 753 10.53 -0.70 20.52
C ASP A 753 9.52 -1.00 21.64
N ILE A 754 8.23 -0.66 21.45
CA ILE A 754 7.16 -1.11 22.34
C ILE A 754 7.23 -2.62 22.50
N LEU A 755 7.22 -3.09 23.76
CA LEU A 755 7.30 -4.50 24.08
C LEU A 755 5.93 -5.16 23.97
N VAL A 756 5.88 -6.28 23.28
CA VAL A 756 4.68 -7.14 23.10
C VAL A 756 5.02 -8.57 23.51
N MET A 757 4.00 -9.33 23.94
CA MET A 757 4.19 -10.70 24.46
C MET A 757 4.07 -11.78 23.38
N GLN A 758 3.50 -11.46 22.22
CA GLN A 758 3.27 -12.41 21.12
C GLN A 758 4.18 -12.11 19.92
N LYS A 759 4.51 -13.13 19.14
CA LYS A 759 5.31 -12.99 17.91
C LYS A 759 4.47 -12.60 16.69
N GLN A 760 3.23 -13.04 16.68
CA GLN A 760 2.35 -12.97 15.52
C GLN A 760 0.96 -12.45 15.91
N ILE A 761 0.32 -11.78 14.98
CA ILE A 761 -1.06 -11.31 15.09
C ILE A 761 -1.90 -11.89 13.95
N LYS A 762 -3.16 -12.16 14.21
CA LYS A 762 -4.04 -12.81 13.24
C LYS A 762 -4.46 -11.85 12.13
N GLU A 763 -4.37 -12.27 10.87
CA GLU A 763 -4.76 -11.47 9.70
C GLU A 763 -6.22 -11.03 9.81
N PHE A 764 -7.12 -11.93 10.20
CA PHE A 764 -8.55 -11.59 10.30
C PHE A 764 -8.76 -10.44 11.28
N LYS A 765 -8.09 -10.44 12.44
CA LYS A 765 -8.17 -9.31 13.39
C LYS A 765 -7.64 -8.01 12.76
N ALA A 766 -6.54 -8.05 12.02
CA ALA A 766 -5.99 -6.87 11.36
C ALA A 766 -6.93 -6.30 10.30
N LEU A 767 -7.58 -7.16 9.52
CA LEU A 767 -8.58 -6.77 8.53
C LEU A 767 -9.83 -6.15 9.18
N GLN A 768 -10.26 -6.68 10.32
CA GLN A 768 -11.35 -6.12 11.13
C GLN A 768 -11.02 -4.72 11.63
N ILE A 769 -9.86 -4.57 12.27
CA ILE A 769 -9.43 -3.28 12.82
C ILE A 769 -9.29 -2.23 11.71
N ARG A 770 -8.75 -2.61 10.54
CA ARG A 770 -8.68 -1.71 9.38
C ARG A 770 -10.06 -1.16 8.99
N SER A 771 -11.07 -2.02 8.93
CA SER A 771 -12.44 -1.63 8.56
C SER A 771 -13.10 -0.79 9.66
N PHE A 772 -12.90 -1.17 10.92
CA PHE A 772 -13.44 -0.49 12.07
C PHE A 772 -12.85 0.91 12.27
N MET A 773 -11.55 1.08 12.03
CA MET A 773 -10.86 2.37 12.07
C MET A 773 -11.36 3.33 10.99
N SER A 774 -11.58 2.82 9.77
CA SER A 774 -12.16 3.62 8.70
C SER A 774 -13.53 4.15 9.11
N ASP A 775 -14.42 3.28 9.62
CA ASP A 775 -15.77 3.68 10.02
C ASP A 775 -15.76 4.71 11.18
N LEU A 776 -14.87 4.56 12.17
CA LEU A 776 -14.70 5.56 13.23
C LEU A 776 -14.24 6.92 12.69
N SER A 777 -13.26 6.91 11.78
CA SER A 777 -12.74 8.11 11.13
C SER A 777 -13.81 8.83 10.29
N ASP A 778 -14.58 8.06 9.51
CA ASP A 778 -15.67 8.58 8.68
C ASP A 778 -16.76 9.28 9.52
N HIS A 779 -16.83 8.96 10.82
CA HIS A 779 -17.74 9.56 11.80
C HIS A 779 -17.05 10.58 12.74
N GLY A 780 -15.84 11.01 12.41
CA GLY A 780 -15.12 12.06 13.14
C GLY A 780 -14.75 11.70 14.57
N ARG A 781 -14.51 10.42 14.87
CA ARG A 781 -14.13 9.93 16.20
C ARG A 781 -12.63 9.63 16.28
N ASN A 782 -12.02 10.00 17.40
CA ASN A 782 -10.67 9.57 17.72
C ASN A 782 -10.68 8.06 18.00
N PHE A 783 -9.79 7.32 17.34
CA PHE A 783 -9.74 5.86 17.41
C PHE A 783 -9.54 5.31 18.83
N PHE A 784 -8.73 5.99 19.64
CA PHE A 784 -8.40 5.55 21.01
C PHE A 784 -8.86 6.51 22.10
N GLY A 785 -9.50 7.61 21.73
CA GLY A 785 -10.19 8.45 22.71
C GLY A 785 -11.28 7.63 23.40
N SER A 786 -11.61 7.99 24.64
CA SER A 786 -12.64 7.29 25.43
C SER A 786 -13.98 7.29 24.68
N THR A 787 -14.25 6.18 23.99
CA THR A 787 -15.36 6.01 23.04
C THR A 787 -16.16 4.78 23.43
N GLN A 788 -17.47 4.85 23.22
CA GLN A 788 -18.38 3.72 23.34
C GLN A 788 -19.34 3.69 22.17
N VAL A 789 -19.78 2.48 21.82
CA VAL A 789 -20.84 2.22 20.86
C VAL A 789 -22.15 2.16 21.63
N GLN A 790 -23.11 3.00 21.25
CA GLN A 790 -24.48 2.91 21.74
C GLN A 790 -25.18 1.75 21.04
N LEU A 791 -25.62 0.78 21.83
CA LEU A 791 -26.36 -0.40 21.39
C LEU A 791 -27.87 -0.17 21.59
N ALA A 792 -28.68 -1.12 21.13
CA ALA A 792 -30.12 -1.10 21.39
C ALA A 792 -30.43 -1.02 22.91
N SER A 793 -31.64 -0.59 23.23
CA SER A 793 -32.17 -0.58 24.60
C SER A 793 -31.34 0.26 25.60
N GLY A 794 -30.63 1.29 25.11
CA GLY A 794 -29.85 2.22 25.95
C GLY A 794 -28.56 1.64 26.53
N ARG A 795 -28.12 0.46 26.07
CA ARG A 795 -26.86 -0.17 26.50
C ARG A 795 -25.68 0.34 25.71
N SER A 796 -24.47 0.11 26.21
CA SER A 796 -23.24 0.59 25.56
C SER A 796 -22.10 -0.41 25.66
N SER A 797 -21.30 -0.51 24.60
CA SER A 797 -20.04 -1.28 24.59
C SER A 797 -18.87 -0.32 24.44
N ILE A 798 -17.91 -0.38 25.36
CA ILE A 798 -16.75 0.51 25.36
C ILE A 798 -15.77 0.05 24.26
N VAL A 799 -15.26 0.98 23.47
CA VAL A 799 -14.13 0.70 22.59
C VAL A 799 -12.87 0.74 23.45
N THR A 800 -12.37 -0.43 23.83
CA THR A 800 -11.21 -0.54 24.73
C THR A 800 -9.98 0.11 24.07
N PRO A 801 -9.37 1.14 24.67
CA PRO A 801 -8.08 1.65 24.20
C PRO A 801 -6.97 0.62 24.46
N PRO A 802 -5.78 0.78 23.86
CA PRO A 802 -4.64 -0.07 24.14
C PRO A 802 -4.31 -0.01 25.62
N VAL A 803 -3.99 -1.16 26.22
CA VAL A 803 -3.69 -1.26 27.65
C VAL A 803 -2.24 -1.70 27.82
N PHE A 804 -1.46 -0.86 28.49
CA PHE A 804 -0.07 -1.09 28.82
C PHE A 804 0.07 -1.33 30.33
N GLU A 805 0.94 -2.27 30.69
CA GLU A 805 1.45 -2.39 32.05
C GLU A 805 2.92 -1.93 32.08
N LYS A 806 3.28 -1.17 33.13
CA LYS A 806 4.67 -0.77 33.35
C LYS A 806 5.38 -1.80 34.24
N HIS A 807 6.33 -2.52 33.67
CA HIS A 807 7.14 -3.55 34.34
C HIS A 807 8.62 -3.18 34.25
N SER A 808 9.30 -3.08 35.40
CA SER A 808 10.73 -2.73 35.49
C SER A 808 11.12 -1.48 34.68
N GLY A 809 10.23 -0.48 34.63
CA GLY A 809 10.44 0.77 33.90
C GLY A 809 10.08 0.74 32.41
N ALA A 810 9.79 -0.42 31.84
CA ALA A 810 9.37 -0.55 30.44
C ALA A 810 7.84 -0.70 30.31
N LEU A 811 7.27 -0.15 29.23
CA LEU A 811 5.87 -0.37 28.88
C LEU A 811 5.72 -1.67 28.09
N VAL A 812 4.86 -2.55 28.58
CA VAL A 812 4.50 -3.81 27.93
C VAL A 812 3.04 -3.75 27.51
N LEU A 813 2.77 -3.97 26.23
CA LEU A 813 1.42 -3.99 25.69
C LEU A 813 0.71 -5.30 26.09
N ILE A 814 -0.39 -5.16 26.82
CA ILE A 814 -1.20 -6.28 27.31
C ILE A 814 -2.40 -6.53 26.39
N GLU A 815 -3.11 -5.47 26.03
CA GLU A 815 -4.29 -5.53 25.17
C GLU A 815 -4.21 -4.48 24.06
N GLY A 816 -4.67 -4.84 22.85
CA GLY A 816 -4.63 -3.96 21.69
C GLY A 816 -3.46 -4.16 20.73
N ASN A 817 -2.78 -5.31 20.77
CA ASN A 817 -1.68 -5.65 19.85
C ASN A 817 -1.98 -5.36 18.37
N THR A 818 -3.12 -5.83 17.86
CA THR A 818 -3.52 -5.58 16.46
C THR A 818 -3.81 -4.11 16.17
N ARG A 819 -4.36 -3.38 17.15
CA ARG A 819 -4.67 -1.95 17.05
C ARG A 819 -3.40 -1.11 16.97
N LEU A 820 -2.44 -1.38 17.87
CA LEU A 820 -1.12 -0.75 17.86
C LEU A 820 -0.31 -1.11 16.61
N TYR A 821 -0.37 -2.37 16.17
CA TYR A 821 0.27 -2.78 14.92
C TYR A 821 -0.30 -2.02 13.71
N HIS A 822 -1.62 -1.84 13.64
CA HIS A 822 -2.24 -1.02 12.60
C HIS A 822 -1.69 0.41 12.65
N CYS A 823 -1.62 1.02 13.84
CA CYS A 823 -1.10 2.38 14.00
C CYS A 823 0.35 2.50 13.54
N PHE A 824 1.20 1.59 14.01
CA PHE A 824 2.61 1.51 13.62
C PHE A 824 2.78 1.36 12.09
N THR A 825 2.03 0.45 11.46
CA THR A 825 2.15 0.20 10.01
C THR A 825 1.55 1.29 9.12
N ASN A 826 0.73 2.18 9.68
CA ASN A 826 0.12 3.32 8.97
C ASN A 826 0.74 4.67 9.39
N GLY A 827 1.84 4.67 10.15
CA GLY A 827 2.55 5.90 10.53
C GLY A 827 1.76 6.79 11.50
N ILE A 828 0.93 6.19 12.36
CA ILE A 828 0.29 6.89 13.47
C ILE A 828 1.26 6.85 14.65
N ASP A 829 1.95 7.97 14.87
CA ASP A 829 3.08 8.07 15.81
C ASP A 829 2.66 8.21 17.27
N GLU A 830 1.41 8.59 17.54
CA GLU A 830 0.93 8.87 18.90
C GLU A 830 -0.53 8.44 19.08
N VAL A 831 -0.82 7.84 20.24
CA VAL A 831 -2.14 7.26 20.56
C VAL A 831 -2.50 7.50 22.02
N GLU A 832 -3.78 7.73 22.31
CA GLU A 832 -4.28 7.64 23.69
C GLU A 832 -4.31 6.18 24.12
N ALA A 833 -3.81 5.88 25.32
CA ALA A 833 -3.77 4.53 25.84
C ALA A 833 -3.91 4.51 27.36
N VAL A 834 -4.37 3.37 27.88
CA VAL A 834 -4.40 3.11 29.32
C VAL A 834 -3.02 2.63 29.76
N VAL A 835 -2.44 3.30 30.76
CA VAL A 835 -1.18 2.93 31.40
C VAL A 835 -1.47 2.51 32.83
N ILE A 836 -1.08 1.29 33.15
CA ILE A 836 -1.25 0.67 34.47
C ILE A 836 0.11 0.54 35.16
N GLU A 837 0.23 1.13 36.34
CA GLU A 837 1.45 1.11 37.17
C GLU A 837 1.19 0.43 38.52
N GLY A 838 2.23 -0.21 39.07
CA GLY A 838 2.14 -0.88 40.37
C GLY A 838 1.49 -2.26 40.34
N VAL A 839 1.48 -2.94 39.19
CA VAL A 839 1.02 -4.33 39.07
C VAL A 839 2.08 -5.27 39.67
N THR A 840 1.71 -6.02 40.70
CA THR A 840 2.61 -6.97 41.38
C THR A 840 2.59 -8.37 40.77
N ASP A 841 1.50 -8.72 40.09
CA ASP A 841 1.33 -10.01 39.43
C ASP A 841 2.27 -10.16 38.23
N SER A 842 2.80 -11.37 38.06
CA SER A 842 3.59 -11.73 36.88
C SER A 842 2.80 -11.55 35.58
N LEU A 843 3.53 -11.30 34.50
CA LEU A 843 2.98 -11.23 33.15
C LEU A 843 2.69 -12.65 32.63
N PRO A 844 1.61 -12.84 31.82
CA PRO A 844 1.17 -14.15 31.35
C PRO A 844 2.14 -14.85 30.40
N SER A 845 3.22 -14.19 29.98
CA SER A 845 4.27 -14.76 29.14
C SER A 845 5.61 -14.09 29.42
N ASP A 846 6.68 -14.86 29.31
CA ASP A 846 8.06 -14.38 29.41
C ASP A 846 8.51 -13.64 28.14
N GLY A 847 7.75 -13.77 27.03
CA GLY A 847 8.10 -13.20 25.73
C GLY A 847 8.18 -11.68 25.78
N ARG A 848 9.28 -11.13 25.24
CA ARG A 848 9.49 -9.68 25.06
C ARG A 848 9.93 -9.43 23.63
N PHE A 849 8.96 -9.28 22.75
CA PHE A 849 9.18 -8.96 21.34
C PHE A 849 8.94 -7.47 21.11
N SER A 850 9.52 -6.92 20.05
CA SER A 850 9.28 -5.55 19.62
C SER A 850 8.04 -5.48 18.73
N LEU A 851 7.25 -4.41 18.85
CA LEU A 851 6.09 -4.13 18.00
C LEU A 851 6.44 -4.19 16.50
N GLY A 852 7.62 -3.67 16.13
CA GLY A 852 8.12 -3.69 14.76
C GLY A 852 8.42 -5.09 14.20
N ASN A 853 8.52 -6.10 15.07
CA ASN A 853 8.78 -7.49 14.69
C ASN A 853 7.50 -8.34 14.61
N LEU A 854 6.33 -7.80 14.95
CA LEU A 854 5.07 -8.50 14.81
C LEU A 854 4.80 -8.85 13.34
N ARG A 855 4.37 -10.09 13.11
CA ARG A 855 3.98 -10.58 11.78
C ARG A 855 2.50 -10.90 11.75
N LEU A 856 1.86 -10.64 10.61
CA LEU A 856 0.56 -11.21 10.32
C LEU A 856 0.69 -12.72 10.10
N VAL A 857 -0.32 -13.47 10.52
CA VAL A 857 -0.48 -14.89 10.23
C VAL A 857 -1.95 -15.17 9.92
N SER A 858 -2.21 -15.98 8.91
CA SER A 858 -3.57 -16.31 8.46
C SER A 858 -3.98 -17.71 8.90
N SER A 859 -3.02 -18.63 8.95
CA SER A 859 -3.19 -19.97 9.50
C SER A 859 -3.31 -19.96 11.01
N THR A 860 -3.95 -21.02 11.48
CA THR A 860 -4.07 -21.30 12.91
C THR A 860 -2.70 -21.67 13.48
N ILE A 861 -2.28 -20.97 14.54
CA ILE A 861 -1.03 -21.24 15.27
C ILE A 861 -1.33 -21.54 16.74
N SER A 862 -0.60 -22.53 17.27
CA SER A 862 -0.70 -22.92 18.67
C SER A 862 -0.16 -21.83 19.62
N ILE A 863 -0.66 -21.83 20.86
CA ILE A 863 -0.23 -20.88 21.90
C ILE A 863 1.30 -20.93 22.12
N PRO A 864 1.96 -22.10 22.26
CA PRO A 864 3.40 -22.17 22.47
C PRO A 864 4.23 -21.64 21.30
N ASN A 865 3.69 -21.67 20.08
CA ASN A 865 4.37 -21.12 18.91
C ASN A 865 4.28 -19.58 18.88
N ASN A 866 3.20 -19.01 19.43
CA ASN A 866 2.99 -17.55 19.45
C ASN A 866 3.55 -16.86 20.70
N TYR A 867 3.53 -17.54 21.86
CA TYR A 867 3.93 -17.02 23.16
C TYR A 867 5.04 -17.86 23.77
N GLN A 868 5.94 -17.23 24.53
CA GLN A 868 6.98 -17.93 25.27
C GLN A 868 6.52 -18.24 26.71
N ASN A 869 6.54 -19.51 27.12
CA ASN A 869 6.16 -19.96 28.47
C ASN A 869 4.81 -19.39 28.96
N TYR A 870 3.78 -19.46 28.12
CA TYR A 870 2.48 -18.87 28.43
C TYR A 870 1.82 -19.52 29.65
N LYS A 871 1.30 -18.69 30.57
CA LYS A 871 0.57 -19.10 31.77
C LYS A 871 -0.85 -18.58 31.73
N GLU A 872 -1.80 -19.47 31.45
CA GLU A 872 -3.21 -19.10 31.31
C GLU A 872 -3.80 -18.49 32.60
N SER A 873 -3.38 -18.96 33.78
CA SER A 873 -3.85 -18.44 35.07
C SER A 873 -3.48 -16.98 35.34
N GLU A 874 -2.47 -16.46 34.64
CA GLU A 874 -2.00 -15.07 34.76
C GLU A 874 -2.62 -14.17 33.67
N TYR A 875 -3.49 -14.71 32.80
CA TYR A 875 -4.09 -13.94 31.71
C TYR A 875 -5.00 -12.81 32.22
N ARG A 876 -4.85 -11.63 31.62
CA ARG A 876 -5.65 -10.43 31.96
C ARG A 876 -6.92 -10.44 31.11
N HIS A 877 -8.06 -10.80 31.72
CA HIS A 877 -9.35 -10.79 31.04
C HIS A 877 -9.92 -9.36 30.87
N ILE A 878 -9.17 -8.46 30.22
CA ILE A 878 -9.48 -7.03 30.06
C ILE A 878 -10.81 -6.83 29.33
N GLU A 879 -10.96 -7.41 28.13
CA GLU A 879 -12.18 -7.23 27.35
C GLU A 879 -13.41 -7.76 28.14
N ARG A 880 -13.28 -8.87 28.88
CA ARG A 880 -14.37 -9.37 29.74
C ARG A 880 -14.73 -8.39 30.87
N ALA A 881 -13.74 -7.71 31.44
CA ALA A 881 -13.96 -6.74 32.52
C ALA A 881 -14.55 -5.41 32.02
N VAL A 882 -14.09 -4.95 30.84
CA VAL A 882 -14.47 -3.69 30.21
C VAL A 882 -15.85 -3.74 29.56
N HIS A 883 -16.28 -4.89 29.05
CA HIS A 883 -17.64 -5.04 28.51
C HIS A 883 -18.64 -5.37 29.61
N GLU A 884 -19.91 -4.98 29.42
CA GLU A 884 -20.97 -5.27 30.39
C GLU A 884 -21.14 -6.79 30.60
N SER A 885 -21.22 -7.20 31.86
CA SER A 885 -21.90 -8.43 32.25
C SER A 885 -23.39 -8.15 32.09
N TYR A 886 -23.95 -8.63 31.00
CA TYR A 886 -25.38 -8.58 30.78
C TYR A 886 -26.04 -9.71 31.59
N ASP A 887 -25.93 -9.64 32.92
CA ASP A 887 -26.67 -10.51 33.84
C ASP A 887 -28.12 -10.05 33.98
#